data_AF-A0A6I7MX88-F1
#
_entry.id   AF-A0A6I7MX88-F1
#
_cell.length_a   1.000
_cell.length_b   1.000
_cell.length_c   1.000
_cell.angle_alpha   90.00
_cell.angle_beta   90.00
_cell.angle_gamma   90.00
#
_symmetry.space_group_name_H-M   'P 1'
#
loop_
_entity.id
_entity.type
_entity.pdbx_description
1 polymer ?
#
loop_
_entity_poly.entity_id
_entity_poly.type
_entity_poly.pdbx_seq_one_letter_code
_entity_poly.pdbx_strand_id
1 'polypeptide(L)'
;MSHSQESYKPKNHIRLVTAASLFDGHDAAINIMRRIIQATGCEVIHLGHNRSVQEIVDCAIQEDVQAIAITSYQGGHVEFFKYMHDLLHEKGCGHIKIFGGGGGTILPEEIQELHDYGITRIYSPDDGRSMGLQGMINDLVKSADYPVGEDVKAEVALDKSDKKTIARVVSAAENYPEHSKDLLDAIRKASAENKTPVLGITGTGGAGKSSLVDELVRRFLTDFDDKHIAIISVDPSKRKTGGALLGDRIRMNAINHPRVYMRSLATRQSNLALSKYVQDAVDVMKAASFDLIILETSGIGQSDTEIIEHSDMSLYVMTPEYGAATQLEKIDMLDFADIIALNKFDKRGAQDAIRDVKKQYKRNHNLWDIKDEDIPVFGTIASQFNDPGMNNLYRAIIHKLVEKTGTDLQSSFEVTKEMSEKIYIIPPARTRYLSEISESNRGYDKWVSEQREVAQKLYSIKKSIEAIESIQVEDKDRLTKELQEVYEEVELELDPKNKKWLEEWPEKAQKYKDDFYVFKVRDKEIKVQTYTTSLSQSKISKVSLPRFEAWGDLLKWGLTENVPGEFPYTAGVFPFKREGEDPTRMFAGEGGPERTNKRFHYVSKGMPAKRLSTAFDSVTLYGEDPDYRPDIYGKIGNSGVNICCLDDAKKLYSGFNLADPKTSVSMTINGPAATMTAFFMNAAIDQQCELYIKENGLEEEVKTKIDQIYKEKGSDKPTYNATVPEGNDGLGLMLLGVSGDQVLEPEVYAKIKADTLTKVRGTVQADILKEDQAQNTCIFSTEFSLRLMGDVQQYFINHGVRNFYSVSISGYHIAEAGANPITQLA
;
A
#
# COMPACT_ATOMS: atom_id res chain seq x y z
N MET A 1 15.91 -28.53 -19.90
CA MET A 1 14.81 -29.00 -20.78
C MET A 1 13.60 -29.23 -19.88
N SER A 2 12.66 -28.29 -19.81
CA SER A 2 11.46 -28.47 -18.98
C SER A 2 10.46 -29.34 -19.75
N HIS A 3 10.20 -30.55 -19.26
CA HIS A 3 9.00 -31.27 -19.66
C HIS A 3 7.79 -30.41 -19.27
N SER A 4 7.10 -29.83 -20.23
CA SER A 4 5.81 -29.18 -19.98
C SER A 4 4.84 -30.27 -19.53
N GLN A 5 4.62 -30.40 -18.22
CA GLN A 5 3.60 -31.32 -17.71
C GLN A 5 2.24 -30.90 -18.25
N GLU A 6 1.46 -31.87 -18.74
CA GLU A 6 0.12 -31.62 -19.25
C GLU A 6 -0.80 -31.16 -18.12
N SER A 7 -1.67 -30.18 -18.40
CA SER A 7 -2.65 -29.68 -17.44
C SER A 7 -3.72 -30.74 -17.15
N TYR A 8 -4.04 -30.98 -15.89
CA TYR A 8 -5.21 -31.77 -15.51
C TYR A 8 -6.50 -31.09 -16.02
N LYS A 9 -7.49 -31.90 -16.41
CA LYS A 9 -8.81 -31.42 -16.83
C LYS A 9 -9.82 -31.82 -15.77
N PRO A 10 -10.42 -30.87 -15.05
CA PRO A 10 -11.38 -31.18 -14.00
C PRO A 10 -12.66 -31.77 -14.58
N LYS A 11 -13.28 -32.69 -13.83
CA LYS A 11 -14.56 -33.32 -14.18
C LYS A 11 -15.73 -32.46 -13.71
N ASN A 12 -15.57 -31.77 -12.58
CA ASN A 12 -16.56 -30.88 -11.99
C ASN A 12 -16.16 -29.41 -12.20
N HIS A 13 -17.11 -28.49 -11.95
CA HIS A 13 -16.81 -27.07 -11.87
C HIS A 13 -16.13 -26.75 -10.53
N ILE A 14 -14.80 -26.77 -10.52
CA ILE A 14 -14.01 -26.55 -9.31
C ILE A 14 -13.87 -25.05 -9.05
N ARG A 15 -14.27 -24.65 -7.84
CA ARG A 15 -14.15 -23.31 -7.29
C ARG A 15 -13.13 -23.30 -6.16
N LEU A 16 -12.30 -22.26 -6.09
CA LEU A 16 -11.30 -22.12 -5.04
C LEU A 16 -11.19 -20.69 -4.52
N VAL A 17 -10.98 -20.56 -3.21
CA VAL A 17 -10.55 -19.29 -2.59
C VAL A 17 -9.02 -19.24 -2.56
N THR A 18 -8.44 -18.10 -2.97
CA THR A 18 -7.00 -17.86 -2.85
C THR A 18 -6.71 -16.56 -2.11
N ALA A 19 -5.79 -16.60 -1.14
CA ALA A 19 -5.39 -15.43 -0.35
C ALA A 19 -3.95 -15.55 0.19
N ALA A 20 -3.34 -14.45 0.59
CA ALA A 20 -2.23 -14.46 1.55
C ALA A 20 -2.75 -14.34 2.98
N SER A 21 -2.01 -14.90 3.94
CA SER A 21 -2.39 -14.94 5.36
C SER A 21 -2.54 -13.54 5.99
N LEU A 22 -3.06 -13.49 7.22
CA LEU A 22 -3.23 -12.24 7.95
C LEU A 22 -1.87 -11.55 8.17
N PHE A 23 -1.85 -10.23 7.98
CA PHE A 23 -0.66 -9.38 8.07
C PHE A 23 0.48 -9.79 7.14
N ASP A 24 0.14 -10.46 6.02
CA ASP A 24 1.10 -10.89 5.02
C ASP A 24 0.85 -10.19 3.68
N GLY A 25 1.77 -9.32 3.28
CA GLY A 25 1.77 -8.61 1.99
C GLY A 25 2.38 -9.41 0.82
N HIS A 26 2.95 -10.60 1.07
CA HIS A 26 3.64 -11.39 0.05
C HIS A 26 2.65 -12.12 -0.88
N ASP A 27 2.13 -11.39 -1.86
CA ASP A 27 1.12 -11.91 -2.78
C ASP A 27 1.70 -12.44 -4.12
N ALA A 28 3.00 -12.22 -4.37
CA ALA A 28 3.65 -12.59 -5.63
C ALA A 28 3.48 -14.10 -5.93
N ALA A 29 3.70 -14.95 -4.94
CA ALA A 29 3.57 -16.40 -5.08
C ALA A 29 2.11 -16.80 -5.38
N ILE A 30 1.13 -16.34 -4.59
CA ILE A 30 -0.27 -16.69 -4.79
C ILE A 30 -0.83 -16.14 -6.11
N ASN A 31 -0.34 -14.98 -6.58
CA ASN A 31 -0.66 -14.41 -7.88
C ASN A 31 -0.20 -15.28 -9.05
N ILE A 32 0.97 -15.91 -8.94
CA ILE A 32 1.45 -16.87 -9.95
C ILE A 32 0.59 -18.14 -9.88
N MET A 33 0.37 -18.69 -8.68
CA MET A 33 -0.41 -19.92 -8.51
C MET A 33 -1.84 -19.78 -9.03
N ARG A 34 -2.56 -18.70 -8.68
CA ARG A 34 -3.94 -18.48 -9.14
C ARG A 34 -4.06 -18.38 -10.66
N ARG A 35 -3.05 -17.84 -11.35
CA ARG A 35 -3.04 -17.76 -12.83
C ARG A 35 -2.99 -19.15 -13.44
N ILE A 36 -2.20 -20.05 -12.84
CA ILE A 36 -2.09 -21.45 -13.28
C ILE A 36 -3.38 -22.22 -12.94
N ILE A 37 -3.97 -22.00 -11.75
CA ILE A 37 -5.26 -22.59 -11.35
C ILE A 37 -6.36 -22.18 -12.35
N GLN A 38 -6.47 -20.89 -12.66
CA GLN A 38 -7.43 -20.38 -13.66
C GLN A 38 -7.17 -20.97 -15.06
N ALA A 39 -5.90 -21.11 -15.45
CA ALA A 39 -5.52 -21.70 -16.73
C ALA A 39 -5.86 -23.21 -16.82
N THR A 40 -5.91 -23.89 -15.67
CA THR A 40 -6.29 -25.31 -15.53
C THR A 40 -7.81 -25.51 -15.64
N GLY A 41 -8.60 -24.42 -15.64
CA GLY A 41 -10.05 -24.46 -15.86
C GLY A 41 -10.90 -24.27 -14.59
N CYS A 42 -10.30 -23.84 -13.48
CA CYS A 42 -11.01 -23.58 -12.23
C CYS A 42 -11.53 -22.13 -12.16
N GLU A 43 -12.58 -21.92 -11.36
CA GLU A 43 -13.10 -20.60 -10.98
C GLU A 43 -12.38 -20.14 -9.69
N VAL A 44 -11.64 -19.04 -9.77
CA VAL A 44 -10.81 -18.56 -8.64
C VAL A 44 -11.43 -17.31 -8.04
N ILE A 45 -11.87 -17.42 -6.79
CA ILE A 45 -12.24 -16.30 -5.93
C ILE A 45 -10.96 -15.82 -5.26
N HIS A 46 -10.41 -14.73 -5.74
CA HIS A 46 -9.17 -14.19 -5.19
C HIS A 46 -9.48 -13.10 -4.18
N LEU A 47 -8.95 -13.22 -2.96
CA LEU A 47 -9.14 -12.22 -1.90
C LEU A 47 -7.96 -11.25 -1.78
N GLY A 48 -6.87 -11.49 -2.50
CA GLY A 48 -5.65 -10.69 -2.38
C GLY A 48 -4.81 -11.10 -1.18
N HIS A 49 -4.30 -10.11 -0.46
CA HIS A 49 -3.39 -10.28 0.67
C HIS A 49 -4.01 -9.78 1.98
N ASN A 50 -3.32 -9.99 3.10
CA ASN A 50 -3.76 -9.56 4.44
C ASN A 50 -5.20 -10.02 4.77
N ARG A 51 -5.44 -11.34 4.79
CA ARG A 51 -6.77 -11.89 5.10
C ARG A 51 -6.77 -12.71 6.38
N SER A 52 -7.69 -12.39 7.28
CA SER A 52 -7.93 -13.17 8.50
C SER A 52 -8.51 -14.54 8.16
N VAL A 53 -8.34 -15.49 9.09
CA VAL A 53 -8.95 -16.82 8.95
C VAL A 53 -10.47 -16.70 8.84
N GLN A 54 -11.08 -15.82 9.64
CA GLN A 54 -12.53 -15.57 9.63
C GLN A 54 -13.03 -15.14 8.24
N GLU A 55 -12.35 -14.17 7.62
CA GLU A 55 -12.70 -13.69 6.27
C GLU A 55 -12.59 -14.77 5.20
N ILE A 56 -11.50 -15.55 5.23
CA ILE A 56 -11.26 -16.63 4.27
C ILE A 56 -12.31 -17.71 4.41
N VAL A 57 -12.61 -18.15 5.64
CA VAL A 57 -13.58 -19.21 5.91
C VAL A 57 -14.99 -18.75 5.55
N ASP A 58 -15.39 -17.54 5.92
CA ASP A 58 -16.71 -17.01 5.58
C ASP A 58 -16.87 -16.86 4.05
N CYS A 59 -15.83 -16.40 3.36
CA CYS A 59 -15.80 -16.39 1.91
C CYS A 59 -15.95 -17.80 1.34
N ALA A 60 -15.16 -18.76 1.80
CA ALA A 60 -15.18 -20.13 1.29
C ALA A 60 -16.56 -20.79 1.47
N ILE A 61 -17.24 -20.51 2.58
CA ILE A 61 -18.58 -21.01 2.87
C ILE A 61 -19.62 -20.34 1.96
N GLN A 62 -19.62 -19.01 1.85
CA GLN A 62 -20.56 -18.28 0.99
C GLN A 62 -20.40 -18.63 -0.50
N GLU A 63 -19.16 -18.87 -0.93
CA GLU A 63 -18.82 -19.22 -2.31
C GLU A 63 -18.92 -20.73 -2.59
N ASP A 64 -19.18 -21.54 -1.56
CA ASP A 64 -19.30 -23.00 -1.57
C ASP A 64 -18.18 -23.70 -2.36
N VAL A 65 -16.94 -23.36 -2.02
CA VAL A 65 -15.75 -23.80 -2.75
C VAL A 65 -15.32 -25.21 -2.35
N GLN A 66 -14.66 -25.92 -3.26
CA GLN A 66 -14.05 -27.21 -2.96
C GLN A 66 -12.75 -27.08 -2.17
N ALA A 67 -12.02 -25.97 -2.37
CA ALA A 67 -10.70 -25.79 -1.79
C ALA A 67 -10.31 -24.33 -1.49
N ILE A 68 -9.39 -24.18 -0.56
CA ILE A 68 -8.74 -22.92 -0.17
C ILE A 68 -7.24 -23.08 -0.39
N ALA A 69 -6.58 -22.10 -1.01
CA ALA A 69 -5.13 -22.06 -1.20
C ALA A 69 -4.52 -20.79 -0.61
N ILE A 70 -3.63 -20.95 0.37
CA ILE A 70 -3.05 -19.85 1.15
C ILE A 70 -1.53 -19.75 0.98
N THR A 71 -1.01 -18.53 0.91
CA THR A 71 0.42 -18.28 1.13
C THR A 71 0.67 -17.63 2.49
N SER A 72 1.69 -18.11 3.21
CA SER A 72 2.07 -17.57 4.53
C SER A 72 3.59 -17.47 4.67
N TYR A 73 4.11 -16.23 4.66
CA TYR A 73 5.55 -15.92 4.72
C TYR A 73 5.98 -15.18 6.01
N GLN A 74 5.04 -14.79 6.87
CA GLN A 74 5.33 -13.97 8.06
C GLN A 74 5.49 -14.77 9.37
N GLY A 75 5.41 -16.10 9.30
CA GLY A 75 5.29 -16.96 10.49
C GLY A 75 3.86 -16.99 11.06
N GLY A 76 3.69 -17.73 12.16
CA GLY A 76 2.38 -18.02 12.76
C GLY A 76 1.48 -18.92 11.89
N HIS A 77 2.07 -19.63 10.92
CA HIS A 77 1.33 -20.46 9.96
C HIS A 77 0.71 -21.68 10.60
N VAL A 78 1.34 -22.27 11.63
CA VAL A 78 0.79 -23.45 12.30
C VAL A 78 -0.54 -23.10 12.95
N GLU A 79 -0.58 -22.02 13.74
CA GLU A 79 -1.78 -21.50 14.39
C GLU A 79 -2.82 -21.07 13.36
N PHE A 80 -2.39 -20.38 12.29
CA PHE A 80 -3.28 -19.90 11.22
C PHE A 80 -4.01 -21.05 10.51
N PHE A 81 -3.28 -22.09 10.08
CA PHE A 81 -3.87 -23.22 9.38
C PHE A 81 -4.74 -24.09 10.30
N LYS A 82 -4.31 -24.33 11.55
CA LYS A 82 -5.12 -25.06 12.54
C LYS A 82 -6.42 -24.34 12.84
N TYR A 83 -6.37 -23.03 13.05
CA TYR A 83 -7.57 -22.23 13.30
C TYR A 83 -8.53 -22.26 12.10
N MET A 84 -8.00 -22.20 10.87
CA MET A 84 -8.83 -22.33 9.67
C MET A 84 -9.52 -23.69 9.57
N HIS A 85 -8.79 -24.76 9.85
CA HIS A 85 -9.34 -26.11 9.91
C HIS A 85 -10.44 -26.20 10.96
N ASP A 86 -10.17 -25.77 12.20
CA ASP A 86 -11.12 -25.85 13.31
C ASP A 86 -12.40 -25.05 13.02
N LEU A 87 -12.27 -23.83 12.49
CA LEU A 87 -13.40 -22.97 12.17
C LEU A 87 -14.27 -23.54 11.04
N LEU A 88 -13.65 -24.18 10.03
CA LEU A 88 -14.40 -24.90 9.00
C LEU A 88 -15.17 -26.09 9.58
N HIS A 89 -14.56 -26.85 10.48
CA HIS A 89 -15.19 -27.98 11.14
C HIS A 89 -16.33 -27.54 12.07
N GLU A 90 -16.13 -26.48 12.85
CA GLU A 90 -17.14 -25.87 13.72
C GLU A 90 -18.38 -25.42 12.91
N LYS A 91 -18.17 -24.83 11.73
CA LYS A 91 -19.26 -24.42 10.82
C LYS A 91 -19.81 -25.58 9.96
N GLY A 92 -19.36 -26.82 10.20
CA GLY A 92 -19.81 -28.01 9.49
C GLY A 92 -19.39 -28.05 8.00
N CYS A 93 -18.33 -27.34 7.64
CA CYS A 93 -17.78 -27.21 6.29
C CYS A 93 -16.39 -27.86 6.14
N GLY A 94 -16.04 -28.85 6.99
CA GLY A 94 -14.76 -29.59 6.92
C GLY A 94 -14.53 -30.43 5.64
N HIS A 95 -15.45 -30.41 4.69
CA HIS A 95 -15.23 -31.00 3.36
C HIS A 95 -14.29 -30.15 2.49
N ILE A 96 -14.24 -28.83 2.75
CA ILE A 96 -13.40 -27.88 2.02
C ILE A 96 -11.92 -28.20 2.27
N LYS A 97 -11.17 -28.43 1.19
CA LYS A 97 -9.77 -28.84 1.25
C LYS A 97 -8.83 -27.65 1.41
N ILE A 98 -7.97 -27.67 2.41
CA ILE A 98 -6.99 -26.59 2.67
C ILE A 98 -5.64 -26.94 2.06
N PHE A 99 -5.08 -26.01 1.28
CA PHE A 99 -3.75 -26.06 0.68
C PHE A 99 -2.93 -24.85 1.09
N GLY A 100 -1.61 -24.99 1.15
CA GLY A 100 -0.74 -23.87 1.49
C GLY A 100 0.70 -23.94 1.00
N GLY A 101 1.41 -22.83 1.18
CA GLY A 101 2.86 -22.73 0.96
C GLY A 101 3.45 -21.46 1.56
N GLY A 102 4.72 -21.52 1.99
CA GLY A 102 5.41 -20.39 2.62
C GLY A 102 6.89 -20.30 2.27
N GLY A 103 7.30 -20.96 1.18
CA GLY A 103 8.71 -21.13 0.85
C GLY A 103 9.46 -21.87 1.96
N GLY A 104 10.60 -21.34 2.38
CA GLY A 104 11.39 -21.90 3.49
C GLY A 104 10.89 -21.52 4.89
N THR A 105 9.78 -20.78 5.01
CA THR A 105 9.25 -20.33 6.31
C THR A 105 8.55 -21.45 7.07
N ILE A 106 7.98 -22.43 6.36
CA ILE A 106 7.30 -23.59 6.94
C ILE A 106 8.26 -24.78 6.91
N LEU A 107 8.69 -25.23 8.08
CA LEU A 107 9.67 -26.30 8.23
C LEU A 107 9.06 -27.68 7.92
N PRO A 108 9.86 -28.67 7.51
CA PRO A 108 9.36 -30.02 7.21
C PRO A 108 8.58 -30.66 8.38
N GLU A 109 8.99 -30.42 9.61
CA GLU A 109 8.30 -30.93 10.81
C GLU A 109 6.93 -30.26 10.99
N GLU A 110 6.82 -28.96 10.72
CA GLU A 110 5.56 -28.21 10.78
C GLU A 110 4.62 -28.59 9.62
N ILE A 111 5.18 -28.90 8.44
CA ILE A 111 4.41 -29.45 7.31
C ILE A 111 3.76 -30.78 7.72
N GLN A 112 4.55 -31.67 8.33
CA GLN A 112 4.03 -32.96 8.81
C GLN A 112 2.96 -32.77 9.88
N GLU A 113 3.20 -31.90 10.86
CA GLU A 113 2.23 -31.57 11.90
C GLU A 113 0.91 -31.05 11.32
N LEU A 114 0.96 -30.16 10.32
CA LEU A 114 -0.23 -29.63 9.67
C LEU A 114 -0.97 -30.71 8.86
N HIS A 115 -0.26 -31.61 8.19
CA HIS A 115 -0.90 -32.74 7.48
C HIS A 115 -1.58 -33.69 8.45
N ASP A 116 -0.90 -34.02 9.57
CA ASP A 116 -1.45 -34.87 10.63
C ASP A 116 -2.68 -34.23 11.30
N TYR A 117 -2.74 -32.90 11.36
CA TYR A 117 -3.88 -32.17 11.89
C TYR A 117 -5.13 -32.23 10.99
N GLY A 118 -4.94 -32.34 9.67
CA GLY A 118 -6.03 -32.40 8.68
C GLY A 118 -5.87 -31.46 7.49
N ILE A 119 -4.76 -30.72 7.37
CA ILE A 119 -4.48 -29.90 6.19
C ILE A 119 -4.13 -30.80 5.00
N THR A 120 -4.77 -30.57 3.85
CA THR A 120 -4.68 -31.47 2.68
C THR A 120 -3.26 -31.56 2.14
N ARG A 121 -2.62 -30.41 1.90
CA ARG A 121 -1.25 -30.35 1.39
C ARG A 121 -0.63 -28.98 1.63
N ILE A 122 0.61 -28.98 2.12
CA ILE A 122 1.50 -27.81 2.17
C ILE A 122 2.66 -28.12 1.24
N TYR A 123 2.91 -27.23 0.28
CA TYR A 123 3.97 -27.40 -0.72
C TYR A 123 5.27 -26.73 -0.24
N SER A 124 6.31 -27.53 -0.14
CA SER A 124 7.68 -27.08 0.16
C SER A 124 8.39 -26.57 -1.11
N PRO A 125 9.54 -25.87 -0.98
CA PRO A 125 10.38 -25.57 -2.13
C PRO A 125 10.82 -26.81 -2.92
N ASP A 126 10.95 -27.96 -2.26
CA ASP A 126 11.37 -29.23 -2.87
C ASP A 126 10.27 -29.86 -3.72
N ASP A 127 9.01 -29.71 -3.30
CA ASP A 127 7.85 -30.02 -4.14
C ASP A 127 7.85 -29.14 -5.39
N GLY A 128 8.12 -27.84 -5.25
CA GLY A 128 8.24 -26.93 -6.38
C GLY A 128 9.34 -27.33 -7.38
N ARG A 129 10.48 -27.79 -6.89
CA ARG A 129 11.60 -28.28 -7.73
C ARG A 129 11.28 -29.62 -8.42
N SER A 130 10.61 -30.54 -7.72
CA SER A 130 10.36 -31.90 -8.22
C SER A 130 9.11 -32.00 -9.10
N MET A 131 8.01 -31.39 -8.69
CA MET A 131 6.74 -31.40 -9.40
C MET A 131 6.67 -30.32 -10.49
N GLY A 132 7.40 -29.21 -10.31
CA GLY A 132 7.18 -27.99 -11.07
C GLY A 132 5.88 -27.28 -10.70
N LEU A 133 5.73 -26.02 -11.12
CA LEU A 133 4.54 -25.21 -10.78
C LEU A 133 3.24 -25.85 -11.27
N GLN A 134 3.19 -26.31 -12.53
CA GLN A 134 1.99 -26.97 -13.07
C GLN A 134 1.69 -28.30 -12.35
N GLY A 135 2.71 -29.04 -11.92
CA GLY A 135 2.54 -30.31 -11.21
C GLY A 135 1.87 -30.13 -9.86
N MET A 136 2.27 -29.11 -9.08
CA MET A 136 1.61 -28.77 -7.82
C MET A 136 0.14 -28.40 -8.03
N ILE A 137 -0.16 -27.62 -9.06
CA ILE A 137 -1.55 -27.23 -9.36
C ILE A 137 -2.37 -28.43 -9.85
N ASN A 138 -1.78 -29.33 -10.64
CA ASN A 138 -2.45 -30.57 -11.04
C ASN A 138 -2.83 -31.43 -9.83
N ASP A 139 -1.94 -31.56 -8.84
CA ASP A 139 -2.19 -32.28 -7.59
C ASP A 139 -3.31 -31.65 -6.75
N LEU A 140 -3.26 -30.32 -6.58
CA LEU A 140 -4.28 -29.54 -5.90
C LEU A 140 -5.66 -29.70 -6.56
N VAL A 141 -5.74 -29.51 -7.87
CA VAL A 141 -7.01 -29.56 -8.62
C VAL A 141 -7.58 -30.98 -8.62
N LYS A 142 -6.74 -32.02 -8.78
CA LYS A 142 -7.19 -33.43 -8.68
C LYS A 142 -7.78 -33.76 -7.31
N SER A 143 -7.17 -33.25 -6.24
CA SER A 143 -7.62 -33.47 -4.87
C SER A 143 -8.92 -32.73 -4.54
N ALA A 144 -9.21 -31.64 -5.26
CA ALA A 144 -10.42 -30.83 -5.11
C ALA A 144 -11.55 -31.21 -6.09
N ASP A 145 -11.36 -32.18 -6.98
CA ASP A 145 -12.31 -32.53 -8.05
C ASP A 145 -13.43 -33.46 -7.56
N TYR A 146 -14.32 -32.94 -6.71
CA TYR A 146 -15.51 -33.62 -6.22
C TYR A 146 -16.78 -32.78 -6.43
N PRO A 147 -17.96 -33.41 -6.55
CA PRO A 147 -19.22 -32.72 -6.82
C PRO A 147 -19.68 -31.87 -5.63
N VAL A 148 -20.23 -30.70 -5.93
CA VAL A 148 -20.80 -29.76 -4.94
C VAL A 148 -22.18 -29.31 -5.41
N GLY A 149 -23.18 -29.49 -4.55
CA GLY A 149 -24.59 -29.19 -4.85
C GLY A 149 -25.39 -30.35 -5.43
N GLU A 150 -24.84 -31.57 -5.49
CA GLU A 150 -25.55 -32.75 -6.03
C GLU A 150 -26.64 -33.28 -5.08
N ASP A 151 -26.31 -33.46 -3.79
CA ASP A 151 -27.21 -34.07 -2.78
C ASP A 151 -27.88 -33.01 -1.87
N VAL A 152 -28.63 -32.08 -2.45
CA VAL A 152 -29.43 -31.11 -1.67
C VAL A 152 -30.84 -31.64 -1.43
N LYS A 153 -31.28 -31.66 -0.17
CA LYS A 153 -32.62 -32.14 0.19
C LYS A 153 -33.70 -31.24 -0.41
N ALA A 154 -34.83 -31.82 -0.80
CA ALA A 154 -35.96 -31.08 -1.38
C ALA A 154 -36.67 -30.14 -0.38
N GLU A 155 -36.61 -30.43 0.92
CA GLU A 155 -37.22 -29.65 1.99
C GLU A 155 -36.15 -28.85 2.76
N VAL A 156 -35.67 -27.76 2.16
CA VAL A 156 -34.69 -26.86 2.79
C VAL A 156 -35.35 -25.52 3.07
N ALA A 157 -35.46 -25.16 4.35
CA ALA A 157 -35.84 -23.81 4.76
C ALA A 157 -34.62 -22.89 4.60
N LEU A 158 -34.79 -21.78 3.87
CA LEU A 158 -33.75 -20.77 3.68
C LEU A 158 -33.89 -19.69 4.74
N ASP A 159 -32.80 -19.39 5.42
CA ASP A 159 -32.70 -18.30 6.40
C ASP A 159 -31.45 -17.48 6.09
N LYS A 160 -31.55 -16.15 6.08
CA LYS A 160 -30.44 -15.24 5.77
C LYS A 160 -29.21 -15.38 6.70
N SER A 161 -29.38 -15.96 7.89
CA SER A 161 -28.28 -16.27 8.80
C SER A 161 -27.57 -17.59 8.45
N ASP A 162 -28.25 -18.54 7.79
CA ASP A 162 -27.66 -19.80 7.33
C ASP A 162 -27.02 -19.65 5.95
N LYS A 163 -25.89 -18.95 5.95
CA LYS A 163 -25.07 -18.68 4.75
C LYS A 163 -24.64 -19.96 4.03
N LYS A 164 -24.42 -21.04 4.76
CA LYS A 164 -23.97 -22.33 4.21
C LYS A 164 -25.05 -22.96 3.35
N THR A 165 -26.27 -23.05 3.88
CA THR A 165 -27.38 -23.65 3.17
C THR A 165 -27.75 -22.86 1.92
N ILE A 166 -27.78 -21.53 2.02
CA ILE A 166 -27.95 -20.63 0.86
C ILE A 166 -26.88 -20.93 -0.20
N ALA A 167 -25.61 -20.96 0.17
CA ALA A 167 -24.52 -21.18 -0.76
C ALA A 167 -24.59 -22.55 -1.46
N ARG A 168 -24.99 -23.60 -0.72
CA ARG A 168 -25.15 -24.95 -1.25
C ARG A 168 -26.30 -25.07 -2.24
N VAL A 169 -27.40 -24.36 -1.99
CA VAL A 169 -28.57 -24.33 -2.88
C VAL A 169 -28.23 -23.58 -4.18
N VAL A 170 -27.48 -22.47 -4.10
CA VAL A 170 -26.98 -21.79 -5.31
C VAL A 170 -26.07 -22.71 -6.14
N SER A 171 -25.16 -23.47 -5.50
CA SER A 171 -24.32 -24.43 -6.22
C SER A 171 -25.14 -25.55 -6.88
N ALA A 172 -26.22 -25.99 -6.23
CA ALA A 172 -27.14 -26.99 -6.79
C ALA A 172 -27.86 -26.45 -8.04
N ALA A 173 -28.29 -25.19 -8.02
CA ALA A 173 -28.86 -24.51 -9.18
C ALA A 173 -27.85 -24.41 -10.34
N GLU A 174 -26.60 -24.04 -10.07
CA GLU A 174 -25.59 -23.87 -11.11
C GLU A 174 -25.08 -25.17 -11.73
N ASN A 175 -24.92 -26.23 -10.92
CA ASN A 175 -24.21 -27.45 -11.32
C ASN A 175 -25.17 -28.62 -11.62
N TYR A 176 -26.29 -28.71 -10.90
CA TYR A 176 -27.24 -29.85 -10.98
C TYR A 176 -28.71 -29.38 -11.04
N PRO A 177 -29.08 -28.48 -11.96
CA PRO A 177 -30.43 -27.91 -12.02
C PRO A 177 -31.52 -28.96 -12.24
N GLU A 178 -31.22 -30.03 -12.99
CA GLU A 178 -32.18 -31.12 -13.26
C GLU A 178 -32.40 -32.01 -12.03
N HIS A 179 -31.36 -32.30 -11.24
CA HIS A 179 -31.51 -33.08 -10.01
C HIS A 179 -32.20 -32.27 -8.89
N SER A 180 -32.05 -30.94 -8.94
CA SER A 180 -32.58 -30.02 -7.93
C SER A 180 -33.93 -29.40 -8.33
N LYS A 181 -34.58 -29.90 -9.37
CA LYS A 181 -35.75 -29.27 -9.97
C LYS A 181 -36.89 -29.01 -8.98
N ASP A 182 -37.25 -30.02 -8.18
CA ASP A 182 -38.35 -29.90 -7.21
C ASP A 182 -38.04 -28.84 -6.12
N LEU A 183 -36.78 -28.76 -5.70
CA LEU A 183 -36.29 -27.73 -4.77
C LEU A 183 -36.35 -26.34 -5.39
N LEU A 184 -35.85 -26.18 -6.61
CA LEU A 184 -35.85 -24.89 -7.32
C LEU A 184 -37.28 -24.39 -7.58
N ASP A 185 -38.21 -25.28 -7.92
CA ASP A 185 -39.62 -24.93 -8.11
C ASP A 185 -40.29 -24.50 -6.80
N ALA A 186 -39.90 -25.08 -5.66
CA ALA A 186 -40.34 -24.61 -4.34
C ALA A 186 -39.76 -23.22 -4.00
N ILE A 187 -38.48 -22.98 -4.30
CA ILE A 187 -37.81 -21.70 -4.08
C ILE A 187 -38.43 -20.59 -4.94
N ARG A 188 -38.71 -20.85 -6.22
CA ARG A 188 -39.37 -19.89 -7.11
C ARG A 188 -40.76 -19.49 -6.60
N LYS A 189 -41.52 -20.43 -6.04
CA LYS A 189 -42.81 -20.12 -5.40
C LYS A 189 -42.64 -19.23 -4.17
N ALA A 190 -41.69 -19.55 -3.29
CA ALA A 190 -41.39 -18.73 -2.11
C ALA A 190 -40.86 -17.32 -2.49
N SER A 191 -40.01 -17.24 -3.51
CA SER A 191 -39.47 -15.98 -4.06
C SER A 191 -40.61 -15.07 -4.55
N ALA A 192 -41.60 -15.61 -5.24
CA ALA A 192 -42.73 -14.85 -5.78
C ALA A 192 -43.63 -14.21 -4.70
N GLU A 193 -43.64 -14.75 -3.49
CA GLU A 193 -44.38 -14.20 -2.35
C GLU A 193 -43.58 -13.11 -1.60
N ASN A 194 -42.27 -13.01 -1.83
CA ASN A 194 -41.40 -12.04 -1.18
C ASN A 194 -41.20 -10.77 -2.04
N LYS A 195 -41.26 -9.60 -1.39
CA LYS A 195 -41.09 -8.28 -1.99
C LYS A 195 -39.69 -7.69 -1.81
N THR A 196 -38.69 -8.50 -1.43
CA THR A 196 -37.29 -8.05 -1.34
C THR A 196 -36.87 -7.35 -2.64
N PRO A 197 -36.40 -6.10 -2.58
CA PRO A 197 -36.02 -5.33 -3.75
C PRO A 197 -34.68 -5.80 -4.31
N VAL A 198 -34.56 -5.78 -5.64
CA VAL A 198 -33.34 -6.11 -6.39
C VAL A 198 -32.82 -4.86 -7.11
N LEU A 199 -31.63 -4.41 -6.71
CA LEU A 199 -30.87 -3.35 -7.36
C LEU A 199 -29.89 -3.97 -8.37
N GLY A 200 -30.16 -3.80 -9.65
CA GLY A 200 -29.27 -4.18 -10.74
C GLY A 200 -28.22 -3.10 -10.99
N ILE A 201 -26.93 -3.43 -10.90
CA ILE A 201 -25.82 -2.52 -11.15
C ILE A 201 -25.06 -3.01 -12.39
N THR A 202 -25.08 -2.22 -13.44
CA THR A 202 -24.36 -2.51 -14.68
C THR A 202 -23.53 -1.32 -15.13
N GLY A 203 -22.69 -1.52 -16.15
CA GLY A 203 -21.74 -0.50 -16.58
C GLY A 203 -20.53 -1.05 -17.30
N THR A 204 -19.80 -0.14 -17.94
CA THR A 204 -18.61 -0.50 -18.73
C THR A 204 -17.52 -1.15 -17.89
N GLY A 205 -16.74 -2.03 -18.51
CA GLY A 205 -15.60 -2.69 -17.87
C GLY A 205 -14.63 -1.66 -17.27
N GLY A 206 -14.29 -1.81 -15.99
CA GLY A 206 -13.36 -0.91 -15.31
C GLY A 206 -13.96 0.44 -14.88
N ALA A 207 -15.27 0.67 -15.00
CA ALA A 207 -15.93 1.88 -14.50
C ALA A 207 -15.87 2.01 -12.96
N GLY A 208 -15.58 0.92 -12.25
CA GLY A 208 -15.51 0.87 -10.79
C GLY A 208 -16.82 0.45 -10.13
N LYS A 209 -17.54 -0.51 -10.74
CA LYS A 209 -18.81 -1.05 -10.24
C LYS A 209 -18.65 -1.69 -8.86
N SER A 210 -17.77 -2.68 -8.73
CA SER A 210 -17.55 -3.39 -7.47
C SER A 210 -17.08 -2.47 -6.33
N SER A 211 -16.24 -1.45 -6.63
CA SER A 211 -15.89 -0.40 -5.65
C SER A 211 -17.07 0.48 -5.26
N LEU A 212 -17.95 0.80 -6.21
CA LEU A 212 -19.18 1.55 -5.95
C LEU A 212 -20.15 0.72 -5.09
N VAL A 213 -20.29 -0.58 -5.38
CA VAL A 213 -21.08 -1.52 -4.58
C VAL A 213 -20.58 -1.56 -3.13
N ASP A 214 -19.26 -1.66 -2.92
CA ASP A 214 -18.68 -1.67 -1.58
C ASP A 214 -19.05 -0.41 -0.77
N GLU A 215 -18.91 0.77 -1.39
CA GLU A 215 -19.26 2.04 -0.76
C GLU A 215 -20.78 2.17 -0.50
N LEU A 216 -21.64 1.55 -1.33
CA LEU A 216 -23.08 1.45 -1.06
C LEU A 216 -23.38 0.52 0.12
N VAL A 217 -22.72 -0.65 0.19
CA VAL A 217 -22.86 -1.61 1.30
C VAL A 217 -22.43 -0.95 2.61
N ARG A 218 -21.31 -0.22 2.60
CA ARG A 218 -20.82 0.51 3.77
C ARG A 218 -21.85 1.52 4.30
N ARG A 219 -22.46 2.30 3.40
CA ARG A 219 -23.51 3.27 3.75
C ARG A 219 -24.76 2.57 4.25
N PHE A 220 -25.15 1.47 3.61
CA PHE A 220 -26.27 0.64 4.04
C PHE A 220 -26.10 0.08 5.46
N LEU A 221 -24.91 -0.44 5.79
CA LEU A 221 -24.61 -0.93 7.13
C LEU A 221 -24.56 0.19 8.18
N THR A 222 -24.24 1.42 7.77
CA THR A 222 -24.21 2.59 8.65
C THR A 222 -25.62 3.16 8.88
N ASP A 223 -26.47 3.13 7.87
CA ASP A 223 -27.82 3.69 7.92
C ASP A 223 -28.81 2.75 8.62
N PHE A 224 -28.58 1.43 8.53
CA PHE A 224 -29.44 0.41 9.13
C PHE A 224 -28.65 -0.49 10.07
N ASP A 225 -29.15 -0.72 11.27
CA ASP A 225 -28.52 -1.60 12.27
C ASP A 225 -28.97 -3.08 12.17
N ASP A 226 -30.16 -3.33 11.64
CA ASP A 226 -30.83 -4.65 11.64
C ASP A 226 -31.04 -5.27 10.25
N LYS A 227 -30.93 -4.46 9.18
CA LYS A 227 -31.16 -4.92 7.80
C LYS A 227 -29.99 -5.73 7.24
N HIS A 228 -30.32 -6.69 6.39
CA HIS A 228 -29.38 -7.63 5.76
C HIS A 228 -29.35 -7.45 4.25
N ILE A 229 -28.15 -7.55 3.67
CA ILE A 229 -27.93 -7.33 2.23
C ILE A 229 -27.25 -8.54 1.59
N ALA A 230 -27.76 -8.95 0.42
CA ALA A 230 -27.17 -9.98 -0.42
C ALA A 230 -26.57 -9.37 -1.68
N ILE A 231 -25.42 -9.87 -2.11
CA ILE A 231 -24.69 -9.40 -3.29
C ILE A 231 -24.46 -10.60 -4.21
N ILE A 232 -24.85 -10.48 -5.47
CA ILE A 232 -24.55 -11.43 -6.53
C ILE A 232 -23.72 -10.68 -7.56
N SER A 233 -22.44 -11.00 -7.68
CA SER A 233 -21.55 -10.39 -8.68
C SER A 233 -21.24 -11.40 -9.77
N VAL A 234 -21.19 -10.95 -11.03
CA VAL A 234 -20.93 -11.81 -12.19
C VAL A 234 -19.66 -11.38 -12.91
N ASP A 235 -18.70 -12.30 -13.04
CA ASP A 235 -17.43 -12.08 -13.74
C ASP A 235 -17.31 -12.97 -14.99
N PRO A 236 -16.59 -12.51 -16.04
CA PRO A 236 -16.50 -13.25 -17.30
C PRO A 236 -15.57 -14.48 -17.22
N SER A 237 -16.02 -15.62 -17.76
CA SER A 237 -15.20 -16.83 -17.91
C SER A 237 -14.21 -16.75 -19.08
N LYS A 238 -13.03 -17.38 -18.95
CA LYS A 238 -12.06 -17.48 -20.06
C LYS A 238 -12.50 -18.53 -21.08
N ARG A 239 -12.69 -18.10 -22.32
CA ARG A 239 -13.12 -18.95 -23.45
C ARG A 239 -12.21 -20.16 -23.71
N LYS A 240 -10.90 -20.03 -23.54
CA LYS A 240 -9.93 -21.08 -23.89
C LYS A 240 -9.84 -22.19 -22.84
N THR A 241 -10.00 -21.85 -21.57
CA THR A 241 -9.72 -22.75 -20.44
C THR A 241 -10.96 -23.13 -19.66
N GLY A 242 -12.06 -22.39 -19.78
CA GLY A 242 -13.29 -22.57 -18.98
C GLY A 242 -13.21 -21.94 -17.59
N GLY A 243 -12.01 -21.69 -17.06
CA GLY A 243 -11.80 -21.07 -15.75
C GLY A 243 -12.12 -19.57 -15.73
N ALA A 244 -12.37 -19.03 -14.54
CA ALA A 244 -12.71 -17.62 -14.31
C ALA A 244 -11.86 -17.03 -13.18
N LEU A 245 -11.61 -15.73 -13.24
CA LEU A 245 -11.08 -14.97 -12.11
C LEU A 245 -12.24 -14.13 -11.59
N LEU A 246 -12.79 -14.52 -10.46
CA LEU A 246 -13.89 -13.84 -9.80
C LEU A 246 -13.25 -12.77 -8.88
N GLY A 247 -13.08 -11.59 -9.47
CA GLY A 247 -12.27 -10.48 -8.97
C GLY A 247 -13.08 -9.31 -8.41
N ASP A 248 -14.41 -9.42 -8.34
CA ASP A 248 -15.23 -8.39 -7.69
C ASP A 248 -15.04 -8.37 -6.17
N ARG A 249 -14.98 -9.54 -5.52
CA ARG A 249 -14.88 -9.66 -4.06
C ARG A 249 -13.61 -9.03 -3.47
N ILE A 250 -12.47 -9.04 -4.17
CA ILE A 250 -11.22 -8.39 -3.70
C ILE A 250 -11.36 -6.87 -3.58
N ARG A 251 -12.33 -6.25 -4.26
CA ARG A 251 -12.56 -4.80 -4.21
C ARG A 251 -13.50 -4.38 -3.08
N MET A 252 -14.13 -5.34 -2.40
CA MET A 252 -15.16 -5.07 -1.41
C MET A 252 -14.62 -5.28 0.01
N ASN A 253 -14.46 -4.20 0.77
CA ASN A 253 -13.97 -4.21 2.14
C ASN A 253 -15.10 -4.23 3.18
N ALA A 254 -16.24 -3.59 2.89
CA ALA A 254 -17.37 -3.46 3.81
C ALA A 254 -18.21 -4.74 3.93
N ILE A 255 -17.96 -5.74 3.08
CA ILE A 255 -18.73 -6.99 3.06
C ILE A 255 -18.36 -7.97 4.17
N ASN A 256 -17.25 -7.74 4.90
CA ASN A 256 -16.87 -8.55 6.05
C ASN A 256 -17.75 -8.21 7.27
N HIS A 257 -19.03 -8.56 7.17
CA HIS A 257 -20.03 -8.26 8.19
C HIS A 257 -21.06 -9.40 8.28
N PRO A 258 -21.53 -9.79 9.49
CA PRO A 258 -22.53 -10.86 9.65
C PRO A 258 -23.79 -10.65 8.80
N ARG A 259 -24.25 -9.40 8.68
CA ARG A 259 -25.45 -8.99 7.91
C ARG A 259 -25.27 -8.95 6.38
N VAL A 260 -24.08 -9.28 5.88
CA VAL A 260 -23.77 -9.29 4.44
C VAL A 260 -23.56 -10.73 3.95
N TYR A 261 -24.18 -11.05 2.83
CA TYR A 261 -23.93 -12.26 2.04
C TYR A 261 -23.45 -11.86 0.65
N MET A 262 -22.42 -12.52 0.12
CA MET A 262 -21.97 -12.32 -1.25
C MET A 262 -21.71 -13.65 -1.94
N ARG A 263 -22.11 -13.76 -3.21
CA ARG A 263 -21.81 -14.90 -4.08
C ARG A 263 -21.29 -14.40 -5.42
N SER A 264 -20.18 -14.96 -5.87
CA SER A 264 -19.54 -14.60 -7.13
C SER A 264 -19.84 -15.67 -8.19
N LEU A 265 -20.51 -15.31 -9.29
CA LEU A 265 -20.85 -16.22 -10.38
C LEU A 265 -19.94 -15.97 -11.59
N ALA A 266 -19.69 -17.04 -12.34
CA ALA A 266 -19.01 -16.93 -13.64
C ALA A 266 -20.06 -16.95 -14.76
N THR A 267 -19.87 -16.19 -15.83
CA THR A 267 -20.84 -16.18 -16.95
C THR A 267 -21.04 -17.57 -17.59
N ARG A 268 -20.00 -18.43 -17.59
CA ARG A 268 -19.96 -19.79 -18.16
C ARG A 268 -20.38 -19.88 -19.65
N GLN A 269 -20.65 -18.76 -20.30
CA GLN A 269 -21.09 -18.65 -21.68
C GLN A 269 -20.37 -17.49 -22.38
N SER A 270 -20.25 -17.56 -23.70
CA SER A 270 -19.63 -16.51 -24.52
C SER A 270 -20.61 -15.39 -24.84
N ASN A 271 -20.19 -14.13 -24.67
CA ASN A 271 -20.88 -12.91 -25.08
C ASN A 271 -22.15 -12.55 -24.29
N LEU A 272 -22.31 -13.05 -23.06
CA LEU A 272 -23.40 -12.66 -22.16
C LEU A 272 -22.83 -11.92 -20.95
N ALA A 273 -23.56 -10.91 -20.49
CA ALA A 273 -23.20 -10.10 -19.34
C ALA A 273 -23.52 -10.81 -18.00
N LEU A 274 -24.49 -11.73 -18.04
CA LEU A 274 -25.02 -12.49 -16.92
C LEU A 274 -24.82 -14.01 -17.09
N SER A 275 -24.85 -14.75 -15.97
CA SER A 275 -24.92 -16.21 -15.98
C SER A 275 -26.35 -16.67 -16.22
N LYS A 276 -26.53 -17.81 -16.91
CA LYS A 276 -27.84 -18.45 -17.13
C LYS A 276 -28.62 -18.69 -15.82
N TYR A 277 -27.91 -18.83 -14.70
CA TYR A 277 -28.48 -19.16 -13.39
C TYR A 277 -28.62 -17.96 -12.45
N VAL A 278 -28.44 -16.73 -12.96
CA VAL A 278 -28.56 -15.50 -12.15
C VAL A 278 -29.94 -15.38 -11.52
N GLN A 279 -31.02 -15.66 -12.28
CA GLN A 279 -32.37 -15.59 -11.73
C GLN A 279 -32.58 -16.60 -10.60
N ASP A 280 -32.09 -17.83 -10.73
CA ASP A 280 -32.20 -18.83 -9.67
C ASP A 280 -31.45 -18.36 -8.40
N ALA A 281 -30.27 -17.73 -8.55
CA ALA A 281 -29.55 -17.16 -7.41
C ALA A 281 -30.32 -16.00 -6.75
N VAL A 282 -30.93 -15.11 -7.54
CA VAL A 282 -31.79 -14.02 -7.03
C VAL A 282 -33.00 -14.59 -6.28
N ASP A 283 -33.64 -15.62 -6.83
CA ASP A 283 -34.80 -16.28 -6.22
C ASP A 283 -34.43 -16.94 -4.89
N VAL A 284 -33.24 -17.55 -4.79
CA VAL A 284 -32.71 -18.08 -3.52
C VAL A 284 -32.55 -16.97 -2.48
N MET A 285 -32.00 -15.82 -2.85
CA MET A 285 -31.84 -14.68 -1.90
C MET A 285 -33.19 -14.10 -1.49
N LYS A 286 -34.16 -14.02 -2.41
CA LYS A 286 -35.54 -13.61 -2.09
C LYS A 286 -36.20 -14.61 -1.14
N ALA A 287 -36.08 -15.91 -1.39
CA ALA A 287 -36.62 -16.94 -0.51
C ALA A 287 -35.95 -16.95 0.88
N ALA A 288 -34.70 -16.52 1.00
CA ALA A 288 -34.00 -16.34 2.28
C ALA A 288 -34.36 -15.04 3.05
N SER A 289 -35.22 -14.19 2.47
CA SER A 289 -35.73 -12.96 3.09
C SER A 289 -34.67 -11.91 3.47
N PHE A 290 -33.69 -11.72 2.59
CA PHE A 290 -32.82 -10.53 2.65
C PHE A 290 -33.64 -9.23 2.50
N ASP A 291 -33.12 -8.12 3.02
CA ASP A 291 -33.80 -6.82 2.98
C ASP A 291 -33.46 -6.03 1.71
N LEU A 292 -32.32 -6.32 1.08
CA LEU A 292 -31.90 -5.78 -0.22
C LEU A 292 -31.01 -6.81 -0.94
N ILE A 293 -31.22 -6.97 -2.25
CA ILE A 293 -30.34 -7.76 -3.13
C ILE A 293 -29.67 -6.82 -4.13
N ILE A 294 -28.35 -6.86 -4.22
CA ILE A 294 -27.57 -6.21 -5.27
C ILE A 294 -27.14 -7.26 -6.29
N LEU A 295 -27.43 -7.00 -7.56
CA LEU A 295 -26.97 -7.81 -8.69
C LEU A 295 -26.00 -6.99 -9.55
N GLU A 296 -24.71 -7.33 -9.50
CA GLU A 296 -23.67 -6.70 -10.30
C GLU A 296 -23.36 -7.55 -11.55
N THR A 297 -23.39 -6.91 -12.73
CA THR A 297 -23.02 -7.58 -13.99
C THR A 297 -21.52 -7.54 -14.24
N SER A 298 -21.06 -8.38 -15.17
CA SER A 298 -19.75 -8.20 -15.77
C SER A 298 -19.67 -6.88 -16.56
N GLY A 299 -18.48 -6.49 -17.04
CA GLY A 299 -18.33 -5.29 -17.87
C GLY A 299 -19.12 -5.41 -19.18
N ILE A 300 -20.11 -4.54 -19.37
CA ILE A 300 -20.99 -4.57 -20.55
C ILE A 300 -20.50 -3.70 -21.71
N GLY A 301 -20.96 -4.04 -22.91
CA GLY A 301 -20.88 -3.19 -24.10
C GLY A 301 -21.94 -2.09 -24.10
N GLN A 302 -22.09 -1.41 -25.24
CA GLN A 302 -23.03 -0.29 -25.38
C GLN A 302 -24.50 -0.73 -25.52
N SER A 303 -24.77 -1.99 -25.87
CA SER A 303 -26.12 -2.50 -26.23
C SER A 303 -26.68 -3.57 -25.28
N ASP A 304 -25.99 -3.88 -24.18
CA ASP A 304 -26.44 -4.91 -23.24
C ASP A 304 -27.42 -4.33 -22.22
N THR A 305 -28.61 -4.93 -22.10
CA THR A 305 -29.70 -4.46 -21.23
C THR A 305 -30.29 -5.56 -20.34
N GLU A 306 -29.70 -6.76 -20.36
CA GLU A 306 -30.21 -7.98 -19.67
C GLU A 306 -30.45 -7.80 -18.17
N ILE A 307 -29.72 -6.89 -17.52
CA ILE A 307 -29.87 -6.62 -16.08
C ILE A 307 -31.28 -6.18 -15.67
N ILE A 308 -32.01 -5.55 -16.60
CA ILE A 308 -33.36 -5.00 -16.35
C ILE A 308 -34.37 -6.15 -16.17
N GLU A 309 -34.15 -7.29 -16.82
CA GLU A 309 -35.05 -8.45 -16.72
C GLU A 309 -34.97 -9.13 -15.34
N HIS A 310 -33.89 -8.85 -14.59
CA HIS A 310 -33.56 -9.48 -13.31
C HIS A 310 -33.53 -8.50 -12.13
N SER A 311 -33.93 -7.24 -12.32
CA SER A 311 -33.89 -6.22 -11.26
C SER A 311 -35.14 -5.32 -11.23
N ASP A 312 -35.51 -4.86 -10.04
CA ASP A 312 -36.63 -3.91 -9.85
C ASP A 312 -36.21 -2.47 -10.19
N MET A 313 -34.91 -2.18 -9.98
CA MET A 313 -34.29 -0.90 -10.26
C MET A 313 -32.90 -1.10 -10.84
N SER A 314 -32.53 -0.28 -11.83
CA SER A 314 -31.22 -0.34 -12.48
C SER A 314 -30.36 0.92 -12.26
N LEU A 315 -29.09 0.70 -11.96
CA LEU A 315 -28.04 1.70 -11.85
C LEU A 315 -27.01 1.49 -12.95
N TYR A 316 -26.82 2.48 -13.82
CA TYR A 316 -25.77 2.46 -14.84
C TYR A 316 -24.53 3.22 -14.39
N VAL A 317 -23.38 2.55 -14.35
CA VAL A 317 -22.10 3.11 -13.94
C VAL A 317 -21.20 3.33 -15.16
N MET A 318 -20.72 4.56 -15.33
CA MET A 318 -19.83 4.93 -16.42
C MET A 318 -18.71 5.86 -15.96
N THR A 319 -17.72 6.10 -16.81
CA THR A 319 -16.63 7.06 -16.55
C THR A 319 -16.78 8.31 -17.41
N PRO A 320 -16.09 9.42 -17.09
CA PRO A 320 -16.02 10.60 -17.95
C PRO A 320 -15.44 10.36 -19.35
N GLU A 321 -14.85 9.19 -19.60
CA GLU A 321 -14.15 8.85 -20.85
C GLU A 321 -15.05 7.99 -21.76
N TYR A 322 -16.08 8.59 -22.35
CA TYR A 322 -17.00 7.92 -23.29
C TYR A 322 -16.76 8.30 -24.77
N GLY A 323 -15.72 9.09 -25.05
CA GLY A 323 -15.44 9.60 -26.39
C GLY A 323 -16.23 10.89 -26.69
N ALA A 324 -16.83 10.96 -27.88
CA ALA A 324 -17.65 12.11 -28.27
C ALA A 324 -19.06 12.04 -27.64
N ALA A 325 -19.71 13.18 -27.42
CA ALA A 325 -21.09 13.24 -26.89
C ALA A 325 -22.09 12.42 -27.71
N THR A 326 -21.88 12.29 -29.03
CA THR A 326 -22.71 11.44 -29.92
C THR A 326 -22.61 9.95 -29.63
N GLN A 327 -21.62 9.48 -28.86
CA GLN A 327 -21.57 8.10 -28.41
C GLN A 327 -22.61 7.79 -27.33
N LEU A 328 -23.05 8.81 -26.58
CA LEU A 328 -24.08 8.63 -25.56
C LEU A 328 -25.41 8.20 -26.19
N GLU A 329 -25.70 8.63 -27.43
CA GLU A 329 -26.89 8.23 -28.19
C GLU A 329 -26.91 6.74 -28.57
N LYS A 330 -25.80 6.01 -28.37
CA LYS A 330 -25.67 4.59 -28.68
C LYS A 330 -25.67 3.68 -27.44
N ILE A 331 -25.73 4.27 -26.25
CA ILE A 331 -25.69 3.51 -25.00
C ILE A 331 -27.14 3.25 -24.59
N ASP A 332 -27.60 2.03 -24.86
CA ASP A 332 -28.99 1.64 -24.60
C ASP A 332 -29.34 1.78 -23.11
N MET A 333 -28.40 1.49 -22.20
CA MET A 333 -28.62 1.67 -20.76
C MET A 333 -28.96 3.11 -20.35
N LEU A 334 -28.64 4.14 -21.14
CA LEU A 334 -29.08 5.51 -20.84
C LEU A 334 -30.58 5.73 -21.07
N ASP A 335 -31.25 4.85 -21.83
CA ASP A 335 -32.71 4.86 -22.02
C ASP A 335 -33.44 4.14 -20.88
N PHE A 336 -32.78 3.17 -20.23
CA PHE A 336 -33.44 2.30 -19.26
C PHE A 336 -33.03 2.50 -17.80
N ALA A 337 -31.85 3.09 -17.54
CA ALA A 337 -31.33 3.25 -16.19
C ALA A 337 -32.22 4.19 -15.36
N ASP A 338 -32.61 3.75 -14.16
CA ASP A 338 -33.33 4.60 -13.21
C ASP A 338 -32.41 5.69 -12.65
N ILE A 339 -31.15 5.34 -12.41
CA ILE A 339 -30.11 6.25 -11.93
C ILE A 339 -28.81 5.98 -12.72
N ILE A 340 -28.06 7.05 -12.97
CA ILE A 340 -26.72 6.96 -13.58
C ILE A 340 -25.67 7.48 -12.59
N ALA A 341 -24.62 6.70 -12.40
CA ALA A 341 -23.41 7.09 -11.68
C ALA A 341 -22.26 7.32 -12.67
N LEU A 342 -21.85 8.58 -12.83
CA LEU A 342 -20.62 8.96 -13.51
C LEU A 342 -19.46 8.86 -12.51
N ASN A 343 -18.93 7.65 -12.37
CA ASN A 343 -17.85 7.33 -11.43
C ASN A 343 -16.48 7.75 -11.97
N LYS A 344 -15.47 7.79 -11.09
CA LYS A 344 -14.15 8.39 -11.40
C LYS A 344 -14.29 9.86 -11.80
N PHE A 345 -15.17 10.56 -11.08
CA PHE A 345 -15.44 11.97 -11.28
C PHE A 345 -14.23 12.87 -10.97
N ASP A 346 -13.15 12.27 -10.47
CA ASP A 346 -11.85 12.88 -10.30
C ASP A 346 -11.11 13.12 -11.63
N LYS A 347 -11.50 12.43 -12.71
CA LYS A 347 -10.86 12.54 -14.02
C LYS A 347 -11.14 13.87 -14.73
N ARG A 348 -10.24 14.25 -15.64
CA ARG A 348 -10.39 15.44 -16.47
C ARG A 348 -11.62 15.32 -17.36
N GLY A 349 -12.39 16.42 -17.48
CA GLY A 349 -13.61 16.46 -18.31
C GLY A 349 -14.86 15.95 -17.60
N ALA A 350 -14.78 15.52 -16.34
CA ALA A 350 -15.93 15.02 -15.56
C ALA A 350 -17.11 16.01 -15.51
N GLN A 351 -16.85 17.31 -15.39
CA GLN A 351 -17.89 18.36 -15.36
C GLN A 351 -18.61 18.52 -16.71
N ASP A 352 -17.88 18.41 -17.83
CA ASP A 352 -18.52 18.40 -19.14
C ASP A 352 -19.29 17.08 -19.36
N ALA A 353 -18.70 15.97 -18.92
CA ALA A 353 -19.29 14.64 -19.00
C ALA A 353 -20.64 14.54 -18.30
N ILE A 354 -20.75 15.03 -17.05
CA ILE A 354 -22.04 14.97 -16.33
C ILE A 354 -23.10 15.84 -17.00
N ARG A 355 -22.71 16.98 -17.59
CA ARG A 355 -23.62 17.84 -18.33
C ARG A 355 -24.14 17.15 -19.59
N ASP A 356 -23.25 16.49 -20.33
CA ASP A 356 -23.62 15.79 -21.57
C ASP A 356 -24.51 14.57 -21.27
N VAL A 357 -24.18 13.80 -20.24
CA VAL A 357 -25.01 12.65 -19.78
C VAL A 357 -26.37 13.13 -19.28
N LYS A 358 -26.44 14.22 -18.51
CA LYS A 358 -27.71 14.83 -18.08
C LYS A 358 -28.58 15.29 -19.26
N LYS A 359 -27.97 15.93 -20.27
CA LYS A 359 -28.67 16.32 -21.50
C LYS A 359 -29.18 15.10 -22.26
N GLN A 360 -28.39 14.05 -22.38
CA GLN A 360 -28.82 12.83 -23.05
C GLN A 360 -29.95 12.14 -22.30
N TYR A 361 -29.84 12.01 -20.98
CA TYR A 361 -30.89 11.44 -20.14
C TYR A 361 -32.23 12.17 -20.31
N LYS A 362 -32.21 13.51 -20.31
CA LYS A 362 -33.39 14.35 -20.58
C LYS A 362 -34.03 14.04 -21.93
N ARG A 363 -33.21 13.88 -22.97
CA ARG A 363 -33.68 13.57 -24.33
C ARG A 363 -34.33 12.19 -24.39
N ASN A 364 -33.66 11.18 -23.83
CA ASN A 364 -34.13 9.80 -23.80
C ASN A 364 -35.48 9.67 -23.08
N HIS A 365 -35.68 10.42 -21.99
CA HIS A 365 -36.88 10.38 -21.16
C HIS A 365 -37.91 11.48 -21.47
N ASN A 366 -37.69 12.31 -22.50
CA ASN A 366 -38.54 13.45 -22.86
C ASN A 366 -38.80 14.46 -21.72
N LEU A 367 -37.83 14.65 -20.83
CA LEU A 367 -37.93 15.53 -19.65
C LEU A 367 -37.34 16.92 -19.95
N TRP A 368 -38.05 17.73 -20.74
CA TRP A 368 -37.53 19.03 -21.21
C TRP A 368 -37.54 20.14 -20.14
N ASP A 369 -38.51 20.09 -19.22
CA ASP A 369 -38.74 21.14 -18.21
C ASP A 369 -38.10 20.84 -16.84
N ILE A 370 -37.52 19.65 -16.63
CA ILE A 370 -36.86 19.28 -15.37
C ILE A 370 -35.58 20.11 -15.17
N LYS A 371 -35.30 20.55 -13.94
CA LYS A 371 -34.04 21.23 -13.64
C LYS A 371 -32.88 20.23 -13.69
N ASP A 372 -31.69 20.71 -14.06
CA ASP A 372 -30.51 19.85 -14.16
C ASP A 372 -30.14 19.20 -12.82
N GLU A 373 -30.50 19.82 -11.70
CA GLU A 373 -30.26 19.33 -10.34
C GLU A 373 -31.13 18.12 -9.98
N ASP A 374 -32.33 18.01 -10.57
CA ASP A 374 -33.31 16.96 -10.29
C ASP A 374 -33.15 15.73 -11.21
N ILE A 375 -32.24 15.79 -12.20
CA ILE A 375 -31.94 14.66 -13.08
C ILE A 375 -31.13 13.62 -12.27
N PRO A 376 -31.51 12.32 -12.30
CA PRO A 376 -30.86 11.24 -11.53
C PRO A 376 -29.50 10.81 -12.11
N VAL A 377 -28.60 11.78 -12.34
CA VAL A 377 -27.22 11.57 -12.79
C VAL A 377 -26.27 12.17 -11.76
N PHE A 378 -25.47 11.32 -11.13
CA PHE A 378 -24.58 11.68 -10.03
C PHE A 378 -23.12 11.51 -10.43
N GLY A 379 -22.29 12.50 -10.11
CA GLY A 379 -20.83 12.36 -10.21
C GLY A 379 -20.30 11.73 -8.92
N THR A 380 -19.56 10.63 -9.02
CA THR A 380 -19.07 9.89 -7.84
C THR A 380 -17.58 9.57 -7.93
N ILE A 381 -16.94 9.45 -6.78
CA ILE A 381 -15.55 9.00 -6.65
C ILE A 381 -15.51 7.86 -5.62
N ALA A 382 -15.81 6.63 -6.06
CA ALA A 382 -15.82 5.47 -5.17
C ALA A 382 -14.46 5.15 -4.52
N SER A 383 -13.34 5.67 -5.07
CA SER A 383 -12.01 5.55 -4.45
C SER A 383 -11.76 6.52 -3.30
N GLN A 384 -12.57 7.57 -3.19
CA GLN A 384 -12.44 8.58 -2.16
C GLN A 384 -13.31 8.18 -0.95
N PHE A 385 -12.66 8.01 0.20
CA PHE A 385 -13.36 7.70 1.44
C PHE A 385 -14.37 8.80 1.80
N ASN A 386 -15.61 8.40 2.07
CA ASN A 386 -16.71 9.30 2.42
C ASN A 386 -16.96 10.38 1.35
N ASP A 387 -16.88 9.98 0.06
CA ASP A 387 -17.18 10.86 -1.07
C ASP A 387 -18.61 11.45 -0.98
N PRO A 388 -18.77 12.77 -1.12
CA PRO A 388 -20.08 13.42 -1.14
C PRO A 388 -20.95 12.96 -2.32
N GLY A 389 -20.33 12.66 -3.47
CA GLY A 389 -21.04 12.14 -4.64
C GLY A 389 -21.72 10.82 -4.33
N MET A 390 -20.99 9.89 -3.70
CA MET A 390 -21.50 8.61 -3.22
C MET A 390 -22.57 8.76 -2.14
N ASN A 391 -22.46 9.74 -1.25
CA ASN A 391 -23.48 10.04 -0.24
C ASN A 391 -24.82 10.45 -0.89
N ASN A 392 -24.76 11.32 -1.89
CA ASN A 392 -25.94 11.73 -2.67
C ASN A 392 -26.53 10.56 -3.48
N LEU A 393 -25.68 9.78 -4.13
CA LEU A 393 -26.11 8.61 -4.91
C LEU A 393 -26.83 7.59 -4.03
N TYR A 394 -26.26 7.24 -2.87
CA TYR A 394 -26.85 6.29 -1.93
C TYR A 394 -28.28 6.70 -1.53
N ARG A 395 -28.46 7.96 -1.11
CA ARG A 395 -29.78 8.48 -0.73
C ARG A 395 -30.77 8.41 -1.89
N ALA A 396 -30.34 8.75 -3.10
CA ALA A 396 -31.19 8.67 -4.29
C ALA A 396 -31.59 7.22 -4.61
N ILE A 397 -30.66 6.27 -4.45
CA ILE A 397 -30.93 4.83 -4.63
C ILE A 397 -31.98 4.34 -3.63
N ILE A 398 -31.79 4.58 -2.33
CA ILE A 398 -32.74 4.11 -1.31
C ILE A 398 -34.13 4.72 -1.55
N HIS A 399 -34.21 6.03 -1.82
CA HIS A 399 -35.48 6.68 -2.13
C HIS A 399 -36.16 6.06 -3.36
N LYS A 400 -35.41 5.84 -4.45
CA LYS A 400 -35.96 5.28 -5.69
C LYS A 400 -36.38 3.81 -5.55
N LEU A 401 -35.65 3.02 -4.75
CA LEU A 401 -36.03 1.66 -4.39
C LEU A 401 -37.37 1.64 -3.65
N VAL A 402 -37.53 2.47 -2.63
CA VAL A 402 -38.80 2.60 -1.88
C VAL A 402 -39.94 3.03 -2.81
N GLU A 403 -39.69 4.01 -3.70
CA GLU A 403 -40.69 4.48 -4.69
C GLU A 403 -41.16 3.36 -5.63
N LYS A 404 -40.24 2.56 -6.18
CA LYS A 404 -40.58 1.50 -7.17
C LYS A 404 -41.16 0.23 -6.53
N THR A 405 -40.68 -0.13 -5.34
CA THR A 405 -40.97 -1.45 -4.73
C THR A 405 -41.92 -1.38 -3.52
N GLY A 406 -42.10 -0.20 -2.93
CA GLY A 406 -42.89 -0.02 -1.70
C GLY A 406 -42.26 -0.68 -0.47
N THR A 407 -40.94 -0.90 -0.49
CA THR A 407 -40.19 -1.55 0.58
C THR A 407 -39.97 -0.62 1.77
N ASP A 408 -39.84 -1.19 2.97
CA ASP A 408 -39.66 -0.45 4.22
C ASP A 408 -38.17 -0.19 4.51
N LEU A 409 -37.54 0.59 3.62
CA LEU A 409 -36.14 1.05 3.76
C LEU A 409 -36.13 2.55 4.08
N GLN A 410 -36.52 2.91 5.30
CA GLN A 410 -36.52 4.31 5.76
C GLN A 410 -35.12 4.76 6.20
N SER A 411 -34.45 5.50 5.33
CA SER A 411 -33.09 6.01 5.56
C SER A 411 -33.08 7.16 6.57
N SER A 412 -32.16 7.10 7.54
CA SER A 412 -31.79 8.18 8.46
C SER A 412 -30.56 8.97 8.00
N PHE A 413 -29.98 8.59 6.85
CA PHE A 413 -28.71 9.10 6.35
C PHE A 413 -28.78 10.60 5.95
N GLU A 414 -28.06 11.44 6.69
CA GLU A 414 -27.96 12.88 6.42
C GLU A 414 -26.78 13.21 5.48
N VAL A 415 -27.03 14.05 4.47
CA VAL A 415 -25.98 14.54 3.55
C VAL A 415 -25.62 15.99 3.91
N THR A 416 -24.40 16.22 4.41
CA THR A 416 -23.91 17.57 4.77
C THR A 416 -23.30 18.30 3.56
N LYS A 417 -23.60 19.60 3.41
CA LYS A 417 -23.10 20.46 2.31
C LYS A 417 -21.60 20.80 2.36
N GLU A 418 -20.95 20.69 3.52
CA GLU A 418 -19.54 21.10 3.73
C GLU A 418 -18.49 20.19 3.07
N MET A 419 -18.89 19.06 2.50
CA MET A 419 -17.95 18.02 2.06
C MET A 419 -17.46 18.17 0.61
N SER A 420 -17.85 19.24 -0.10
CA SER A 420 -17.80 19.31 -1.58
C SER A 420 -16.43 19.66 -2.20
N GLU A 421 -15.39 20.00 -1.44
CA GLU A 421 -14.11 20.40 -2.05
C GLU A 421 -13.14 19.22 -2.22
N LYS A 422 -12.80 18.95 -3.48
CA LYS A 422 -11.86 17.91 -3.89
C LYS A 422 -10.44 18.23 -3.42
N ILE A 423 -9.83 17.28 -2.70
CA ILE A 423 -8.43 17.38 -2.27
C ILE A 423 -7.55 16.68 -3.31
N TYR A 424 -6.73 17.45 -4.04
CA TYR A 424 -5.76 16.89 -4.97
C TYR A 424 -4.40 16.73 -4.27
N ILE A 425 -3.85 15.51 -4.25
CA ILE A 425 -2.46 15.32 -3.83
C ILE A 425 -1.50 15.95 -4.85
N ILE A 426 -1.70 15.65 -6.14
CA ILE A 426 -0.99 16.27 -7.25
C ILE A 426 -1.98 17.17 -8.00
N PRO A 427 -1.74 18.49 -8.08
CA PRO A 427 -2.62 19.39 -8.82
C PRO A 427 -2.67 18.99 -10.30
N PRO A 428 -3.84 19.09 -10.98
CA PRO A 428 -3.97 18.74 -12.41
C PRO A 428 -2.93 19.41 -13.32
N ALA A 429 -2.54 20.65 -13.00
CA ALA A 429 -1.53 21.42 -13.72
C ALA A 429 -0.12 20.82 -13.65
N ARG A 430 0.17 19.95 -12.68
CA ARG A 430 1.49 19.31 -12.46
C ARG A 430 1.50 17.83 -12.81
N THR A 431 0.48 17.31 -13.48
CA THR A 431 0.40 15.87 -13.86
C THR A 431 1.57 15.36 -14.70
N ARG A 432 2.30 16.25 -15.40
CA ARG A 432 3.47 15.91 -16.23
C ARG A 432 4.83 16.12 -15.54
N TYR A 433 4.86 16.26 -14.21
CA TYR A 433 6.08 16.55 -13.45
C TYR A 433 7.26 15.60 -13.74
N LEU A 434 7.03 14.30 -13.94
CA LEU A 434 8.10 13.35 -14.31
C LEU A 434 8.68 13.63 -15.70
N SER A 435 7.82 14.03 -16.65
CA SER A 435 8.29 14.45 -17.98
C SER A 435 9.09 15.75 -17.90
N GLU A 436 8.63 16.72 -17.09
CA GLU A 436 9.36 17.98 -16.84
C GLU A 436 10.76 17.70 -16.26
N ILE A 437 10.88 16.78 -15.29
CA ILE A 437 12.17 16.37 -14.71
C ILE A 437 13.06 15.72 -15.78
N SER A 438 12.53 14.79 -16.58
CA SER A 438 13.30 14.15 -17.64
C SER A 438 13.76 15.14 -18.72
N GLU A 439 12.92 16.10 -19.09
CA GLU A 439 13.24 17.16 -20.05
C GLU A 439 14.30 18.09 -19.48
N SER A 440 14.20 18.45 -18.20
CA SER A 440 15.22 19.24 -17.49
C SER A 440 16.58 18.56 -17.47
N ASN A 441 16.65 17.26 -17.17
CA ASN A 441 17.92 16.51 -17.14
C ASN A 441 18.56 16.44 -18.53
N ARG A 442 17.77 16.13 -19.58
CA ARG A 442 18.27 16.13 -20.97
C ARG A 442 18.69 17.53 -21.42
N GLY A 443 17.97 18.56 -20.98
CA GLY A 443 18.33 19.96 -21.22
C GLY A 443 19.68 20.31 -20.59
N TYR A 444 19.92 19.85 -19.36
CA TYR A 444 21.22 20.00 -18.69
C TYR A 444 22.33 19.29 -19.46
N ASP A 445 22.16 18.03 -19.88
CA ASP A 445 23.17 17.29 -20.66
C ASP A 445 23.54 17.98 -21.98
N LYS A 446 22.54 18.55 -22.65
CA LYS A 446 22.74 19.34 -23.87
C LYS A 446 23.55 20.61 -23.56
N TRP A 447 23.16 21.36 -22.54
CA TRP A 447 23.87 22.56 -22.11
C TRP A 447 25.32 22.26 -21.70
N VAL A 448 25.57 21.17 -20.96
CA VAL A 448 26.93 20.71 -20.62
C VAL A 448 27.74 20.44 -21.88
N SER A 449 27.15 19.78 -22.88
CA SER A 449 27.82 19.50 -24.15
C SER A 449 28.17 20.78 -24.90
N GLU A 450 27.26 21.75 -24.97
CA GLU A 450 27.51 23.06 -25.59
C GLU A 450 28.63 23.83 -24.87
N GLN A 451 28.58 23.90 -23.55
CA GLN A 451 29.57 24.60 -22.73
C GLN A 451 30.96 23.93 -22.77
N ARG A 452 31.00 22.60 -22.84
CA ARG A 452 32.24 21.84 -23.07
C ARG A 452 32.91 22.27 -24.38
N GLU A 453 32.16 22.35 -25.48
CA GLU A 453 32.72 22.71 -26.79
C GLU A 453 33.26 24.16 -26.78
N VAL A 454 32.54 25.09 -26.15
CA VAL A 454 33.03 26.48 -25.96
C VAL A 454 34.34 26.49 -25.16
N ALA A 455 34.39 25.81 -24.01
CA ALA A 455 35.59 25.72 -23.19
C ALA A 455 36.78 25.07 -23.93
N GLN A 456 36.51 24.06 -24.76
CA GLN A 456 37.53 23.42 -25.58
C GLN A 456 38.09 24.37 -26.65
N LYS A 457 37.23 25.17 -27.30
CA LYS A 457 37.67 26.19 -28.26
C LYS A 457 38.57 27.23 -27.57
N LEU A 458 38.14 27.76 -26.42
CA LEU A 458 38.92 28.73 -25.64
C LEU A 458 40.30 28.18 -25.27
N TYR A 459 40.36 26.93 -24.80
CA TYR A 459 41.63 26.27 -24.50
C TYR A 459 42.54 26.15 -25.74
N SER A 460 41.97 25.75 -26.89
CA SER A 460 42.72 25.64 -28.14
C SER A 460 43.24 26.99 -28.64
N ILE A 461 42.44 28.05 -28.54
CA ILE A 461 42.86 29.42 -28.90
C ILE A 461 43.98 29.87 -27.98
N LYS A 462 43.82 29.70 -26.67
CA LYS A 462 44.86 30.03 -25.67
C LYS A 462 46.16 29.29 -25.94
N LYS A 463 46.10 27.97 -26.21
CA LYS A 463 47.29 27.18 -26.54
C LYS A 463 47.93 27.58 -27.86
N SER A 464 47.14 28.02 -28.84
CA SER A 464 47.66 28.58 -30.10
C SER A 464 48.41 29.89 -29.86
N ILE A 465 47.86 30.78 -29.03
CA ILE A 465 48.52 32.03 -28.61
C ILE A 465 49.85 31.71 -27.90
N GLU A 466 49.83 30.85 -26.87
CA GLU A 466 51.04 30.43 -26.14
C GLU A 466 52.10 29.83 -27.08
N ALA A 467 51.68 29.02 -28.08
CA ALA A 467 52.58 28.42 -29.05
C ALA A 467 53.22 29.47 -29.96
N ILE A 468 52.45 30.40 -30.53
CA ILE A 468 52.96 31.53 -31.35
C ILE A 468 53.89 32.42 -30.52
N GLU A 469 53.56 32.63 -29.25
CA GLU A 469 54.40 33.40 -28.32
C GLU A 469 55.77 32.76 -28.08
N SER A 470 55.86 31.43 -28.14
CA SER A 470 57.09 30.68 -27.88
C SER A 470 58.07 30.59 -29.06
N ILE A 471 57.64 30.95 -30.27
CA ILE A 471 58.45 30.87 -31.50
C ILE A 471 58.74 32.26 -32.09
N GLN A 472 59.76 32.35 -32.94
CA GLN A 472 60.03 33.56 -33.73
C GLN A 472 59.36 33.45 -35.10
N VAL A 473 58.31 34.24 -35.31
CA VAL A 473 57.50 34.30 -36.53
C VAL A 473 57.32 35.76 -36.92
N GLU A 474 57.32 36.05 -38.23
CA GLU A 474 56.95 37.37 -38.74
C GLU A 474 55.47 37.68 -38.42
N ASP A 475 55.13 38.95 -38.15
CA ASP A 475 53.77 39.41 -37.79
C ASP A 475 53.15 38.80 -36.51
N LYS A 476 54.00 38.32 -35.58
CA LYS A 476 53.60 37.74 -34.28
C LYS A 476 52.54 38.54 -33.51
N ASP A 477 52.74 39.84 -33.36
CA ASP A 477 51.85 40.70 -32.57
C ASP A 477 50.45 40.79 -33.20
N ARG A 478 50.40 40.81 -34.54
CA ARG A 478 49.13 40.84 -35.28
C ARG A 478 48.37 39.52 -35.12
N LEU A 479 49.03 38.39 -35.32
CA LEU A 479 48.41 37.06 -35.19
C LEU A 479 47.89 36.81 -33.77
N THR A 480 48.65 37.22 -32.76
CA THR A 480 48.26 37.09 -31.35
C THR A 480 47.04 37.95 -31.04
N LYS A 481 47.01 39.19 -31.56
CA LYS A 481 45.87 40.09 -31.38
C LYS A 481 44.59 39.55 -32.05
N GLU A 482 44.68 39.05 -33.29
CA GLU A 482 43.54 38.46 -33.99
C GLU A 482 42.99 37.24 -33.21
N LEU A 483 43.85 36.38 -32.67
CA LEU A 483 43.41 35.25 -31.83
C LEU A 483 42.82 35.69 -30.49
N GLN A 484 43.33 36.76 -29.88
CA GLN A 484 42.80 37.32 -28.64
C GLN A 484 41.40 37.91 -28.85
N GLU A 485 41.16 38.60 -29.97
CA GLU A 485 39.83 39.10 -30.34
C GLU A 485 38.84 37.93 -30.52
N VAL A 486 39.25 36.83 -31.17
CA VAL A 486 38.44 35.60 -31.29
C VAL A 486 38.22 34.93 -29.94
N TYR A 487 39.22 34.93 -29.05
CA TYR A 487 39.08 34.40 -27.69
C TYR A 487 37.99 35.16 -26.94
N GLU A 488 38.03 36.49 -26.96
CA GLU A 488 37.05 37.35 -26.30
C GLU A 488 35.64 37.15 -26.85
N GLU A 489 35.48 36.96 -28.17
CA GLU A 489 34.19 36.66 -28.78
C GLU A 489 33.63 35.31 -28.34
N VAL A 490 34.45 34.24 -28.39
CA VAL A 490 34.04 32.88 -27.98
C VAL A 490 33.77 32.84 -26.48
N GLU A 491 34.47 33.65 -25.68
CA GLU A 491 34.31 33.67 -24.22
C GLU A 491 32.91 34.14 -23.81
N LEU A 492 32.26 34.99 -24.61
CA LEU A 492 30.89 35.43 -24.37
C LEU A 492 29.86 34.29 -24.44
N GLU A 493 30.20 33.18 -25.11
CA GLU A 493 29.35 31.98 -25.18
C GLU A 493 29.49 31.06 -23.95
N LEU A 494 30.50 31.30 -23.09
CA LEU A 494 30.74 30.52 -21.89
C LEU A 494 29.95 31.10 -20.70
N ASP A 495 29.24 30.25 -19.97
CA ASP A 495 28.53 30.64 -18.75
C ASP A 495 29.52 31.21 -17.73
N PRO A 496 29.26 32.40 -17.14
CA PRO A 496 30.17 33.02 -16.18
C PRO A 496 30.53 32.14 -14.97
N LYS A 497 29.61 31.25 -14.54
CA LYS A 497 29.89 30.30 -13.45
C LYS A 497 30.87 29.21 -13.88
N ASN A 498 30.79 28.76 -15.14
CA ASN A 498 31.72 27.78 -15.70
C ASN A 498 33.11 28.37 -15.87
N LYS A 499 33.20 29.63 -16.35
CA LYS A 499 34.47 30.38 -16.41
C LYS A 499 35.11 30.46 -15.03
N LYS A 500 34.36 30.93 -14.03
CA LYS A 500 34.83 31.02 -12.64
C LYS A 500 35.29 29.67 -12.11
N TRP A 501 34.53 28.60 -12.36
CA TRP A 501 34.89 27.25 -11.91
C TRP A 501 36.21 26.77 -12.54
N LEU A 502 36.44 27.02 -13.84
CA LEU A 502 37.69 26.68 -14.53
C LEU A 502 38.89 27.46 -13.96
N GLU A 503 38.70 28.74 -13.64
CA GLU A 503 39.74 29.59 -13.02
C GLU A 503 40.08 29.13 -11.60
N GLU A 504 39.09 28.69 -10.82
CA GLU A 504 39.26 28.22 -9.43
C GLU A 504 39.73 26.77 -9.33
N TRP A 505 39.60 25.97 -10.41
CA TRP A 505 39.94 24.55 -10.41
C TRP A 505 41.38 24.24 -9.94
N PRO A 506 42.44 24.94 -10.39
CA PRO A 506 43.80 24.65 -9.94
C PRO A 506 43.98 24.78 -8.42
N GLU A 507 43.38 25.82 -7.81
CA GLU A 507 43.42 26.01 -6.36
C GLU A 507 42.63 24.90 -5.65
N LYS A 508 41.46 24.55 -6.17
CA LYS A 508 40.64 23.46 -5.62
C LYS A 508 41.37 22.12 -5.70
N ALA A 509 41.97 21.81 -6.86
CA ALA A 509 42.73 20.58 -7.06
C ALA A 509 43.93 20.51 -6.11
N GLN A 510 44.56 21.65 -5.80
CA GLN A 510 45.64 21.71 -4.83
C GLN A 510 45.15 21.38 -3.41
N LYS A 511 43.99 21.88 -2.97
CA LYS A 511 43.42 21.56 -1.65
C LYS A 511 43.24 20.06 -1.41
N TYR A 512 42.94 19.28 -2.45
CA TYR A 512 42.85 17.81 -2.36
C TYR A 512 44.21 17.09 -2.42
N LYS A 513 45.27 17.78 -2.85
CA LYS A 513 46.66 17.28 -2.86
C LYS A 513 47.44 17.64 -1.58
N ASP A 514 47.00 18.66 -0.87
CA ASP A 514 47.57 19.02 0.44
C ASP A 514 47.32 17.90 1.45
N ASP A 515 48.17 17.73 2.47
CA ASP A 515 48.04 16.63 3.46
C ASP A 515 46.71 16.72 4.26
N PHE A 516 46.12 17.91 4.34
CA PHE A 516 44.85 18.16 5.02
C PHE A 516 43.91 19.03 4.19
N TYR A 517 42.64 18.64 4.16
CA TYR A 517 41.56 19.44 3.62
C TYR A 517 40.80 20.12 4.77
N VAL A 518 40.66 21.44 4.72
CA VAL A 518 39.99 22.23 5.75
C VAL A 518 38.74 22.89 5.17
N PHE A 519 37.60 22.68 5.83
CA PHE A 519 36.34 23.30 5.46
C PHE A 519 35.50 23.63 6.69
N LYS A 520 34.54 24.55 6.55
CA LYS A 520 33.68 25.00 7.64
C LYS A 520 32.30 24.33 7.56
N VAL A 521 31.80 23.84 8.69
CA VAL A 521 30.43 23.35 8.86
C VAL A 521 29.81 24.03 10.07
N ARG A 522 28.79 24.87 9.86
CA ARG A 522 28.09 25.62 10.93
C ARG A 522 29.10 26.32 11.88
N ASP A 523 30.02 27.07 11.27
CA ASP A 523 31.10 27.84 11.92
C ASP A 523 32.21 27.02 12.61
N LYS A 524 32.17 25.68 12.53
CA LYS A 524 33.26 24.81 12.99
C LYS A 524 34.19 24.46 11.84
N GLU A 525 35.49 24.67 12.02
CA GLU A 525 36.51 24.18 11.10
C GLU A 525 36.71 22.66 11.29
N ILE A 526 36.53 21.92 10.20
CA ILE A 526 36.77 20.50 10.13
C ILE A 526 38.03 20.30 9.28
N LYS A 527 39.00 19.59 9.85
CA LYS A 527 40.27 19.25 9.23
C LYS A 527 40.33 17.75 9.00
N VAL A 528 40.47 17.34 7.74
CA VAL A 528 40.46 15.92 7.34
C VAL A 528 41.76 15.58 6.63
N GLN A 529 42.38 14.44 6.98
CA GLN A 529 43.53 13.93 6.21
C GLN A 529 43.09 13.50 4.81
N THR A 530 43.81 13.94 3.78
CA THR A 530 43.50 13.61 2.38
C THR A 530 44.11 12.30 1.92
N TYR A 531 45.06 11.74 2.68
CA TYR A 531 45.76 10.50 2.35
C TYR A 531 45.58 9.45 3.46
N THR A 532 45.68 8.19 3.07
CA THR A 532 45.89 7.05 3.97
C THR A 532 47.21 6.37 3.59
N THR A 533 48.10 6.15 4.55
CA THR A 533 49.38 5.47 4.31
C THR A 533 49.18 3.96 4.37
N SER A 534 49.54 3.25 3.29
CA SER A 534 49.47 1.79 3.23
C SER A 534 50.61 1.13 4.02
N LEU A 535 50.50 -0.19 4.26
CA LEU A 535 51.60 -0.99 4.85
C LEU A 535 52.92 -0.85 4.07
N SER A 536 52.83 -0.71 2.74
CA SER A 536 53.97 -0.49 1.84
C SER A 536 54.46 0.97 1.82
N GLN A 537 54.00 1.81 2.75
CA GLN A 537 54.35 3.23 2.87
C GLN A 537 53.87 4.11 1.69
N SER A 538 52.95 3.62 0.86
CA SER A 538 52.37 4.41 -0.23
C SER A 538 51.28 5.34 0.31
N LYS A 539 51.33 6.63 -0.06
CA LYS A 539 50.24 7.58 0.22
C LYS A 539 49.08 7.33 -0.76
N ILE A 540 47.97 6.82 -0.26
CA ILE A 540 46.75 6.58 -1.06
C ILE A 540 45.79 7.75 -0.85
N SER A 541 45.49 8.50 -1.91
CA SER A 541 44.52 9.60 -1.85
C SER A 541 43.13 9.08 -1.50
N LYS A 542 42.43 9.76 -0.58
CA LYS A 542 41.02 9.50 -0.28
C LYS A 542 40.11 9.92 -1.45
N VAL A 543 40.49 10.97 -2.18
CA VAL A 543 39.82 11.45 -3.39
C VAL A 543 40.87 11.59 -4.49
N SER A 544 40.69 10.90 -5.61
CA SER A 544 41.60 10.93 -6.75
C SER A 544 41.03 11.84 -7.84
N LEU A 545 41.79 12.85 -8.25
CA LEU A 545 41.38 13.83 -9.26
C LEU A 545 41.82 13.40 -10.67
N PRO A 546 41.07 13.80 -11.71
CA PRO A 546 41.50 13.59 -13.09
C PRO A 546 42.76 14.39 -13.41
N ARG A 547 43.50 13.94 -14.43
CA ARG A 547 44.70 14.62 -14.96
C ARG A 547 44.43 15.32 -16.29
N PHE A 548 43.20 15.79 -16.49
CA PHE A 548 42.83 16.52 -17.70
C PHE A 548 43.48 17.90 -17.72
N GLU A 549 44.01 18.28 -18.88
CA GLU A 549 44.55 19.63 -19.12
C GLU A 549 43.58 20.46 -19.97
N ALA A 550 42.91 19.82 -20.92
CA ALA A 550 41.95 20.45 -21.80
C ALA A 550 40.71 20.93 -21.03
N TRP A 551 40.37 22.21 -21.18
CA TRP A 551 39.25 22.81 -20.45
C TRP A 551 37.90 22.19 -20.79
N GLY A 552 37.72 21.68 -22.01
CA GLY A 552 36.50 20.98 -22.39
C GLY A 552 36.26 19.74 -21.53
N ASP A 553 37.22 18.80 -21.52
CA ASP A 553 37.09 17.55 -20.75
C ASP A 553 37.04 17.80 -19.24
N LEU A 554 37.81 18.79 -18.76
CA LEU A 554 37.80 19.20 -17.36
C LEU A 554 36.43 19.77 -16.95
N LEU A 555 35.86 20.68 -17.75
CA LEU A 555 34.55 21.27 -17.48
C LEU A 555 33.44 20.22 -17.55
N LYS A 556 33.47 19.34 -18.57
CA LYS A 556 32.51 18.24 -18.67
C LYS A 556 32.52 17.40 -17.40
N TRP A 557 33.70 16.95 -16.96
CA TRP A 557 33.83 16.18 -15.73
C TRP A 557 33.33 16.96 -14.50
N GLY A 558 33.67 18.25 -14.38
CA GLY A 558 33.19 19.11 -13.29
C GLY A 558 31.68 19.32 -13.26
N LEU A 559 31.00 19.22 -14.41
CA LEU A 559 29.55 19.38 -14.52
C LEU A 559 28.78 18.06 -14.40
N THR A 560 29.40 16.90 -14.62
CA THR A 560 28.72 15.59 -14.59
C THR A 560 29.13 14.69 -13.43
N GLU A 561 30.37 14.76 -12.98
CA GLU A 561 31.00 13.76 -12.09
C GLU A 561 31.93 14.39 -11.04
N ASN A 562 31.70 15.65 -10.68
CA ASN A 562 32.54 16.47 -9.81
C ASN A 562 32.99 15.75 -8.51
N VAL A 563 33.95 16.35 -7.80
CA VAL A 563 34.41 15.87 -6.49
C VAL A 563 33.22 15.64 -5.53
N PRO A 564 33.32 14.67 -4.59
CA PRO A 564 32.32 14.49 -3.56
C PRO A 564 32.05 15.80 -2.81
N GLY A 565 30.79 16.05 -2.43
CA GLY A 565 30.37 17.27 -1.74
C GLY A 565 30.12 18.47 -2.66
N GLU A 566 30.27 18.32 -3.98
CA GLU A 566 29.93 19.36 -4.95
C GLU A 566 28.94 18.86 -6.00
N PHE A 567 28.10 19.77 -6.51
CA PHE A 567 27.14 19.46 -7.56
C PHE A 567 27.83 18.89 -8.81
N PRO A 568 27.26 17.86 -9.47
CA PRO A 568 25.94 17.24 -9.22
C PRO A 568 25.92 16.13 -8.15
N TYR A 569 26.96 16.04 -7.31
CA TYR A 569 27.08 15.09 -6.19
C TYR A 569 27.16 13.62 -6.59
N THR A 570 27.50 13.33 -7.86
CA THR A 570 27.64 11.97 -8.40
C THR A 570 28.58 11.09 -7.57
N ALA A 571 29.68 11.66 -7.07
CA ALA A 571 30.64 10.94 -6.24
C ALA A 571 30.32 10.96 -4.73
N GLY A 572 29.21 11.58 -4.33
CA GLY A 572 28.73 11.67 -2.95
C GLY A 572 28.35 13.09 -2.53
N VAL A 573 27.43 13.21 -1.55
CA VAL A 573 26.92 14.49 -1.04
C VAL A 573 27.83 15.19 -0.02
N PHE A 574 28.87 14.50 0.46
CA PHE A 574 29.83 15.04 1.42
C PHE A 574 31.25 15.00 0.85
N PRO A 575 32.11 15.99 1.17
CA PRO A 575 33.49 16.02 0.69
C PRO A 575 34.32 14.79 1.08
N PHE A 576 34.07 14.26 2.28
CA PHE A 576 34.72 13.06 2.80
C PHE A 576 33.71 12.23 3.61
N LYS A 577 33.98 10.93 3.74
CA LYS A 577 33.25 10.05 4.68
C LYS A 577 33.52 10.52 6.12
N ARG A 578 32.53 10.35 7.01
CA ARG A 578 32.68 10.70 8.43
C ARG A 578 33.72 9.81 9.11
N GLU A 579 34.56 10.41 9.96
CA GLU A 579 35.48 9.70 10.84
C GLU A 579 34.79 9.46 12.20
N GLY A 580 34.79 8.23 12.70
CA GLY A 580 34.24 7.87 14.02
C GLY A 580 32.72 7.59 14.08
N GLU A 581 31.99 7.73 12.97
CA GLU A 581 30.59 7.29 12.84
C GLU A 581 30.48 6.37 11.63
N ASP A 582 30.64 5.07 11.85
CA ASP A 582 30.45 4.06 10.81
C ASP A 582 28.99 4.12 10.30
N PRO A 583 28.73 4.02 8.99
CA PRO A 583 27.38 3.99 8.45
C PRO A 583 26.54 2.80 8.95
N THR A 584 27.18 1.78 9.53
CA THR A 584 26.53 0.58 10.07
C THR A 584 25.31 0.95 10.92
N ARG A 585 24.15 0.44 10.51
CA ARG A 585 22.89 0.56 11.23
C ARG A 585 22.32 -0.85 11.38
N MET A 586 22.23 -1.32 12.62
CA MET A 586 21.86 -2.70 12.91
C MET A 586 20.33 -2.83 12.93
N PHE A 587 19.79 -3.64 12.01
CA PHE A 587 18.37 -3.99 11.95
C PHE A 587 18.05 -5.02 13.04
N ALA A 588 17.14 -4.67 13.95
CA ALA A 588 16.74 -5.54 15.05
C ALA A 588 15.26 -5.34 15.43
N GLY A 589 14.64 -6.44 15.80
CA GLY A 589 13.27 -6.53 16.31
C GLY A 589 12.93 -7.99 16.51
N GLU A 590 12.68 -8.40 17.76
CA GLU A 590 12.20 -9.74 18.09
C GLU A 590 11.46 -9.73 19.44
N GLY A 591 10.30 -10.39 19.50
CA GLY A 591 9.50 -10.52 20.71
C GLY A 591 8.95 -9.17 21.21
N GLY A 592 8.89 -9.01 22.53
CA GLY A 592 8.47 -7.77 23.18
C GLY A 592 9.55 -6.67 23.22
N PRO A 593 9.17 -5.46 23.66
CA PRO A 593 10.07 -4.30 23.68
C PRO A 593 11.32 -4.52 24.53
N GLU A 594 11.25 -5.23 25.65
CA GLU A 594 12.41 -5.50 26.52
C GLU A 594 13.46 -6.40 25.84
N ARG A 595 13.00 -7.42 25.09
CA ARG A 595 13.92 -8.32 24.37
C ARG A 595 14.65 -7.57 23.25
N THR A 596 13.93 -6.73 22.51
CA THR A 596 14.53 -5.91 21.45
C THR A 596 15.42 -4.81 22.05
N ASN A 597 15.05 -4.21 23.18
CA ASN A 597 15.90 -3.27 23.91
C ASN A 597 17.23 -3.92 24.33
N LYS A 598 17.19 -5.14 24.88
CA LYS A 598 18.40 -5.93 25.18
C LYS A 598 19.26 -6.15 23.94
N ARG A 599 18.63 -6.45 22.79
CA ARG A 599 19.36 -6.59 21.52
C ARG A 599 20.02 -5.27 21.10
N PHE A 600 19.34 -4.13 21.20
CA PHE A 600 19.90 -2.82 20.88
C PHE A 600 21.12 -2.48 21.74
N HIS A 601 21.06 -2.75 23.05
CA HIS A 601 22.20 -2.55 23.95
C HIS A 601 23.37 -3.46 23.61
N TYR A 602 23.09 -4.72 23.26
CA TYR A 602 24.12 -5.67 22.81
C TYR A 602 24.82 -5.22 21.51
N VAL A 603 24.05 -4.90 20.45
CA VAL A 603 24.64 -4.57 19.13
C VAL A 603 25.31 -3.20 19.09
N SER A 604 24.94 -2.29 19.99
CA SER A 604 25.54 -0.96 20.07
C SER A 604 26.64 -0.85 21.14
N LYS A 605 26.99 -1.96 21.81
CA LYS A 605 28.00 -1.98 22.87
C LYS A 605 29.35 -1.50 22.33
N GLY A 606 30.00 -0.59 23.07
CA GLY A 606 31.31 -0.04 22.69
C GLY A 606 31.29 0.96 21.51
N MET A 607 30.14 1.16 20.85
CA MET A 607 30.04 2.13 19.75
C MET A 607 29.86 3.56 20.28
N PRO A 608 30.62 4.55 19.77
CA PRO A 608 30.55 5.94 20.21
C PRO A 608 29.26 6.66 19.76
N ALA A 609 28.61 6.17 18.70
CA ALA A 609 27.32 6.65 18.22
C ALA A 609 26.31 5.49 18.20
N LYS A 610 25.08 5.76 18.63
CA LYS A 610 24.01 4.76 18.72
C LYS A 610 23.07 4.91 17.52
N ARG A 611 23.21 4.03 16.53
CA ARG A 611 22.41 4.04 15.29
C ARG A 611 21.52 2.81 15.23
N LEU A 612 20.30 2.94 15.75
CA LEU A 612 19.35 1.84 15.89
C LEU A 612 18.48 1.72 14.63
N SER A 613 18.10 0.51 14.23
CA SER A 613 17.05 0.29 13.23
C SER A 613 16.05 -0.72 13.75
N THR A 614 14.80 -0.30 13.84
CA THR A 614 13.70 -1.04 14.45
C THR A 614 12.90 -1.75 13.37
N ALA A 615 12.74 -3.06 13.55
CA ALA A 615 11.85 -3.92 12.76
C ALA A 615 10.62 -4.25 13.61
N PHE A 616 9.43 -3.96 13.12
CA PHE A 616 8.18 -4.25 13.84
C PHE A 616 7.60 -5.59 13.39
N ASP A 617 6.89 -6.27 14.29
CA ASP A 617 6.19 -7.50 13.95
C ASP A 617 5.00 -7.21 13.02
N SER A 618 4.49 -8.25 12.38
CA SER A 618 3.40 -8.10 11.40
C SER A 618 2.13 -7.48 12.02
N VAL A 619 1.83 -7.75 13.29
CA VAL A 619 0.69 -7.15 14.01
C VAL A 619 0.83 -5.62 14.08
N THR A 620 1.99 -5.14 14.55
CA THR A 620 2.28 -3.69 14.63
C THR A 620 2.39 -3.05 13.24
N LEU A 621 2.94 -3.75 12.24
CA LEU A 621 3.07 -3.24 10.87
C LEU A 621 1.70 -2.90 10.25
N TYR A 622 0.65 -3.62 10.65
CA TYR A 622 -0.72 -3.40 10.20
C TYR A 622 -1.56 -2.54 11.16
N GLY A 623 -0.95 -2.01 12.23
CA GLY A 623 -1.61 -1.07 13.14
C GLY A 623 -2.67 -1.71 14.03
N GLU A 624 -2.54 -3.01 14.29
CA GLU A 624 -3.46 -3.77 15.13
C GLU A 624 -2.88 -4.00 16.53
N ASP A 625 -3.77 -4.18 17.50
CA ASP A 625 -3.39 -4.61 18.85
C ASP A 625 -3.20 -6.14 18.92
N PRO A 626 -2.36 -6.66 19.84
CA PRO A 626 -2.24 -8.09 20.06
C PRO A 626 -3.56 -8.69 20.58
N ASP A 627 -3.90 -9.89 20.10
CA ASP A 627 -5.13 -10.63 20.46
C ASP A 627 -4.82 -12.11 20.71
N TYR A 628 -5.67 -12.79 21.49
CA TYR A 628 -5.65 -14.25 21.68
C TYR A 628 -6.16 -15.04 20.48
N ARG A 629 -6.84 -14.38 19.52
CA ARG A 629 -7.27 -15.02 18.27
C ARG A 629 -6.05 -15.66 17.59
N PRO A 630 -6.07 -16.97 17.24
CA PRO A 630 -4.85 -17.70 16.88
C PRO A 630 -4.08 -17.11 15.69
N ASP A 631 -4.79 -16.55 14.71
CA ASP A 631 -4.19 -15.93 13.52
C ASP A 631 -3.49 -14.59 13.79
N ILE A 632 -3.78 -13.94 14.94
CA ILE A 632 -3.04 -12.79 15.48
C ILE A 632 -1.97 -13.28 16.47
N TYR A 633 -2.36 -14.12 17.44
CA TYR A 633 -1.50 -14.56 18.54
C TYR A 633 -0.21 -15.22 18.05
N GLY A 634 -0.30 -16.11 17.05
CA GLY A 634 0.86 -16.78 16.45
C GLY A 634 1.83 -15.85 15.72
N LYS A 635 1.49 -14.56 15.55
CA LYS A 635 2.30 -13.56 14.85
C LYS A 635 2.91 -12.51 15.79
N ILE A 636 2.47 -12.43 17.04
CA ILE A 636 2.94 -11.44 18.01
C ILE A 636 4.44 -11.63 18.28
N GLY A 637 5.24 -10.61 18.01
CA GLY A 637 6.68 -10.61 18.23
C GLY A 637 7.49 -11.50 17.29
N ASN A 638 6.84 -12.09 16.28
CA ASN A 638 7.50 -12.83 15.21
C ASN A 638 7.95 -11.86 14.10
N SER A 639 9.15 -12.09 13.56
CA SER A 639 9.74 -11.27 12.49
C SER A 639 9.96 -9.78 12.83
N GLY A 640 9.75 -9.38 14.09
CA GLY A 640 9.92 -8.02 14.56
C GLY A 640 9.50 -7.82 16.02
N VAL A 641 9.58 -6.60 16.52
CA VAL A 641 9.10 -6.23 17.86
C VAL A 641 7.62 -5.87 17.86
N ASN A 642 6.87 -6.35 18.84
CA ASN A 642 5.47 -5.95 19.05
C ASN A 642 5.40 -4.65 19.87
N ILE A 643 4.74 -3.61 19.32
CA ILE A 643 4.56 -2.30 19.96
C ILE A 643 3.11 -1.85 19.72
N CYS A 644 2.25 -1.98 20.73
CA CYS A 644 0.85 -1.56 20.64
C CYS A 644 0.56 -0.26 21.40
N CYS A 645 1.47 0.18 22.29
CA CYS A 645 1.26 1.40 23.08
C CYS A 645 2.51 2.25 23.28
N LEU A 646 2.33 3.47 23.79
CA LEU A 646 3.42 4.40 24.11
C LEU A 646 4.41 3.81 25.12
N ASP A 647 3.94 3.08 26.13
CA ASP A 647 4.82 2.47 27.13
C ASP A 647 5.75 1.41 26.53
N ASP A 648 5.31 0.71 25.49
CA ASP A 648 6.17 -0.23 24.79
C ASP A 648 7.27 0.49 24.00
N ALA A 649 6.96 1.64 23.39
CA ALA A 649 7.98 2.49 22.77
C ALA A 649 8.98 3.03 23.81
N LYS A 650 8.52 3.40 25.01
CA LYS A 650 9.40 3.81 26.14
C LYS A 650 10.33 2.67 26.57
N LYS A 651 9.80 1.47 26.78
CA LYS A 651 10.58 0.27 27.12
C LYS A 651 11.60 -0.06 26.02
N LEU A 652 11.18 -0.02 24.77
CA LEU A 652 11.99 -0.33 23.59
C LEU A 652 13.25 0.54 23.51
N TYR A 653 13.11 1.85 23.76
CA TYR A 653 14.21 2.82 23.66
C TYR A 653 14.82 3.22 25.01
N SER A 654 14.44 2.55 26.09
CA SER A 654 15.00 2.81 27.41
C SER A 654 16.53 2.65 27.45
N GLY A 655 17.20 3.55 28.18
CA GLY A 655 18.66 3.63 28.25
C GLY A 655 19.33 4.26 27.03
N PHE A 656 18.57 4.72 26.02
CA PHE A 656 19.10 5.51 24.91
C PHE A 656 18.48 6.91 24.94
N ASN A 657 19.27 7.94 25.25
CA ASN A 657 18.79 9.32 25.17
C ASN A 657 18.50 9.70 23.72
N LEU A 658 17.22 9.80 23.37
CA LEU A 658 16.73 10.05 21.99
C LEU A 658 16.98 11.49 21.51
N ALA A 659 17.23 12.43 22.43
CA ALA A 659 17.61 13.80 22.11
C ALA A 659 19.13 14.01 22.01
N ASP A 660 19.94 12.97 22.28
CA ASP A 660 21.40 13.06 22.20
C ASP A 660 21.87 13.16 20.73
N PRO A 661 22.81 14.08 20.41
CA PRO A 661 23.30 14.26 19.05
C PRO A 661 24.07 13.05 18.51
N LYS A 662 24.41 12.03 19.29
CA LYS A 662 25.06 10.78 18.87
C LYS A 662 24.09 9.60 18.81
N THR A 663 22.82 9.79 19.15
CA THR A 663 21.77 8.78 19.02
C THR A 663 20.92 9.08 17.79
N SER A 664 20.59 8.06 17.00
CA SER A 664 19.57 8.17 15.95
C SER A 664 18.84 6.85 15.72
N VAL A 665 17.52 6.92 15.63
CA VAL A 665 16.67 5.74 15.46
C VAL A 665 16.02 5.75 14.09
N SER A 666 16.09 4.62 13.38
CA SER A 666 15.32 4.36 12.17
C SER A 666 14.18 3.41 12.50
N MET A 667 12.98 3.72 12.06
CA MET A 667 11.78 2.90 12.26
C MET A 667 11.23 2.48 10.89
N THR A 668 11.28 1.18 10.60
CA THR A 668 10.77 0.60 9.35
C THR A 668 9.28 0.30 9.51
N ILE A 669 8.46 1.33 9.35
CA ILE A 669 6.99 1.29 9.49
C ILE A 669 6.35 2.16 8.40
N ASN A 670 5.21 1.73 7.86
CA ASN A 670 4.51 2.43 6.77
C ASN A 670 3.06 2.79 7.13
N GLY A 671 2.12 1.82 7.12
CA GLY A 671 0.69 2.06 7.35
C GLY A 671 0.39 2.90 8.59
N PRO A 672 0.77 2.45 9.81
CA PRO A 672 0.58 3.20 11.04
C PRO A 672 1.78 4.11 11.40
N ALA A 673 2.57 4.55 10.41
CA ALA A 673 3.81 5.30 10.65
C ALA A 673 3.59 6.61 11.42
N ALA A 674 2.47 7.30 11.20
CA ALA A 674 2.14 8.52 11.93
C ALA A 674 1.95 8.24 13.44
N THR A 675 1.21 7.17 13.77
CA THR A 675 0.99 6.73 15.16
C THR A 675 2.31 6.33 15.81
N MET A 676 3.14 5.53 15.13
CA MET A 676 4.45 5.13 15.68
C MET A 676 5.41 6.31 15.82
N THR A 677 5.36 7.29 14.91
CA THR A 677 6.12 8.54 15.05
C THR A 677 5.65 9.33 16.28
N ALA A 678 4.34 9.39 16.53
CA ALA A 678 3.79 10.02 17.73
C ALA A 678 4.26 9.30 19.01
N PHE A 679 4.26 7.97 19.04
CA PHE A 679 4.81 7.20 20.17
C PHE A 679 6.29 7.50 20.38
N PHE A 680 7.10 7.49 19.32
CA PHE A 680 8.52 7.80 19.40
C PHE A 680 8.81 9.22 19.92
N MET A 681 8.09 10.22 19.39
CA MET A 681 8.27 11.62 19.81
C MET A 681 7.88 11.81 21.29
N ASN A 682 6.79 11.19 21.74
CA ASN A 682 6.40 11.24 23.15
C ASN A 682 7.37 10.50 24.05
N ALA A 683 7.89 9.34 23.64
CA ALA A 683 8.94 8.64 24.39
C ALA A 683 10.20 9.51 24.54
N ALA A 684 10.61 10.24 23.50
CA ALA A 684 11.74 11.18 23.58
C ALA A 684 11.46 12.36 24.51
N ILE A 685 10.25 12.94 24.45
CA ILE A 685 9.82 14.04 25.35
C ILE A 685 9.81 13.57 26.80
N ASP A 686 9.24 12.39 27.07
CA ASP A 686 9.17 11.83 28.41
C ASP A 686 10.55 11.52 28.97
N GLN A 687 11.51 11.06 28.16
CA GLN A 687 12.92 10.94 28.59
C GLN A 687 13.50 12.28 29.06
N GLN A 688 13.23 13.38 28.36
CA GLN A 688 13.73 14.70 28.79
C GLN A 688 12.98 15.22 30.02
N CYS A 689 11.71 14.86 30.19
CA CYS A 689 10.97 15.12 31.42
C CYS A 689 11.60 14.37 32.61
N GLU A 690 11.99 13.10 32.43
CA GLU A 690 12.69 12.32 33.47
C GLU A 690 14.03 12.95 33.87
N LEU A 691 14.80 13.45 32.90
CA LEU A 691 16.05 14.16 33.18
C LEU A 691 15.78 15.43 33.99
N TYR A 692 14.77 16.23 33.59
CA TYR A 692 14.38 17.43 34.34
C TYR A 692 13.93 17.10 35.77
N ILE A 693 13.13 16.04 35.96
CA ILE A 693 12.66 15.59 37.27
C ILE A 693 13.85 15.27 38.18
N LYS A 694 14.83 14.51 37.68
CA LYS A 694 16.06 14.17 38.42
C LYS A 694 16.93 15.38 38.71
N GLU A 695 17.10 16.28 37.75
CA GLU A 695 17.90 17.50 37.91
C GLU A 695 17.32 18.47 38.96
N ASN A 696 16.00 18.44 39.19
CA ASN A 696 15.30 19.33 40.11
C ASN A 696 14.84 18.64 41.41
N GLY A 697 15.16 17.36 41.63
CA GLY A 697 14.82 16.63 42.85
C GLY A 697 13.31 16.39 43.04
N LEU A 698 12.55 16.22 41.95
CA LEU A 698 11.09 16.10 41.94
C LEU A 698 10.59 14.64 42.01
N GLU A 699 11.48 13.66 42.21
CA GLU A 699 11.17 12.23 42.08
C GLU A 699 10.06 11.77 43.03
N GLU A 700 10.10 12.17 44.30
CA GLU A 700 9.09 11.75 45.30
C GLU A 700 7.72 12.40 45.05
N GLU A 701 7.69 13.64 44.58
CA GLU A 701 6.45 14.33 44.19
C GLU A 701 5.81 13.62 42.99
N VAL A 702 6.60 13.38 41.94
CA VAL A 702 6.14 12.68 40.73
C VAL A 702 5.68 11.26 41.06
N LYS A 703 6.42 10.53 41.89
CA LYS A 703 6.03 9.19 42.35
C LYS A 703 4.68 9.22 43.06
N THR A 704 4.48 10.18 43.98
CA THR A 704 3.20 10.36 44.68
C THR A 704 2.04 10.64 43.71
N LYS A 705 2.26 11.50 42.69
CA LYS A 705 1.28 11.77 41.63
C LYS A 705 0.94 10.52 40.83
N ILE A 706 1.94 9.74 40.42
CA ILE A 706 1.73 8.49 39.66
C ILE A 706 0.95 7.47 40.49
N ASP A 707 1.34 7.27 41.76
CA ASP A 707 0.68 6.34 42.66
C ASP A 707 -0.81 6.71 42.86
N GLN A 708 -1.10 8.01 42.97
CA GLN A 708 -2.48 8.51 43.04
C GLN A 708 -3.27 8.24 41.75
N ILE A 709 -2.67 8.48 40.57
CA ILE A 709 -3.31 8.20 39.26
C ILE A 709 -3.68 6.72 39.14
N TYR A 710 -2.78 5.82 39.51
CA TYR A 710 -3.01 4.37 39.39
C TYR A 710 -3.97 3.85 40.46
N LYS A 711 -3.95 4.43 41.66
CA LYS A 711 -4.95 4.16 42.69
C LYS A 711 -6.36 4.55 42.24
N GLU A 712 -6.52 5.66 41.52
CA GLU A 712 -7.80 6.10 40.95
C GLU A 712 -8.26 5.23 39.78
N LYS A 713 -7.33 4.76 38.93
CA LYS A 713 -7.62 3.84 37.83
C LYS A 713 -7.99 2.42 38.28
N GLY A 714 -7.56 2.01 39.49
CA GLY A 714 -7.77 0.66 40.00
C GLY A 714 -6.96 -0.41 39.25
N SER A 715 -5.83 -0.04 38.67
CA SER A 715 -4.93 -0.93 37.93
C SER A 715 -3.48 -0.82 38.44
N ASP A 716 -2.66 -1.81 38.11
CA ASP A 716 -1.24 -1.80 38.46
C ASP A 716 -0.44 -0.89 37.53
N LYS A 717 0.61 -0.27 38.07
CA LYS A 717 1.55 0.53 37.28
C LYS A 717 2.33 -0.38 36.31
N PRO A 718 2.46 -0.02 35.02
CA PRO A 718 3.30 -0.73 34.08
C PRO A 718 4.76 -0.74 34.51
N THR A 719 5.41 -1.90 34.34
CA THR A 719 6.82 -2.12 34.67
C THR A 719 7.61 -2.62 33.46
N TYR A 720 8.93 -2.55 33.55
CA TYR A 720 9.84 -3.22 32.61
C TYR A 720 9.91 -4.70 32.98
N ASN A 721 9.34 -5.59 32.17
CA ASN A 721 9.03 -6.97 32.56
C ASN A 721 10.18 -7.97 32.31
N ALA A 722 11.42 -7.49 32.35
CA ALA A 722 12.62 -8.30 32.15
C ALA A 722 13.81 -7.76 32.96
N THR A 723 14.94 -8.46 32.95
CA THR A 723 16.18 -7.92 33.50
C THR A 723 16.68 -6.76 32.63
N VAL A 724 16.87 -5.58 33.23
CA VAL A 724 17.45 -4.41 32.57
C VAL A 724 18.84 -4.79 32.00
N PRO A 725 19.09 -4.60 30.70
CA PRO A 725 20.32 -5.07 30.07
C PRO A 725 21.53 -4.22 30.45
N GLU A 726 22.73 -4.80 30.33
CA GLU A 726 23.99 -4.08 30.52
C GLU A 726 24.08 -2.87 29.56
N GLY A 727 24.37 -1.69 30.10
CA GLY A 727 24.43 -0.42 29.35
C GLY A 727 23.15 0.40 29.38
N ASN A 728 22.05 -0.13 29.92
CA ASN A 728 20.82 0.63 30.17
C ASN A 728 20.88 1.29 31.56
N ASP A 729 20.75 2.62 31.61
CA ASP A 729 20.80 3.44 32.83
C ASP A 729 19.41 3.71 33.46
N GLY A 730 18.37 3.09 32.92
CA GLY A 730 16.99 3.24 33.36
C GLY A 730 16.27 4.50 32.83
N LEU A 731 16.90 5.31 31.98
CA LEU A 731 16.25 6.44 31.33
C LEU A 731 15.06 5.97 30.47
N GLY A 732 13.89 6.60 30.63
CA GLY A 732 12.65 6.29 29.94
C GLY A 732 11.74 5.30 30.69
N LEU A 733 12.11 4.87 31.90
CA LEU A 733 11.31 3.93 32.70
C LEU A 733 10.55 4.56 33.88
N MET A 734 10.87 5.79 34.27
CA MET A 734 10.24 6.45 35.42
C MET A 734 8.76 6.77 35.12
N LEU A 735 8.49 7.25 33.91
CA LEU A 735 7.17 7.66 33.44
C LEU A 735 6.42 6.56 32.69
N LEU A 736 6.68 5.28 32.96
CA LEU A 736 5.80 4.21 32.44
C LEU A 736 4.38 4.38 33.01
N GLY A 737 3.39 4.38 32.14
CA GLY A 737 1.98 4.50 32.49
C GLY A 737 1.38 5.91 32.53
N VAL A 738 2.24 6.93 32.41
CA VAL A 738 1.87 8.35 32.42
C VAL A 738 2.71 9.13 31.41
N SER A 739 2.32 10.34 31.04
CA SER A 739 3.14 11.25 30.23
C SER A 739 3.61 12.45 31.05
N GLY A 740 4.67 13.13 30.58
CA GLY A 740 5.27 14.25 31.29
C GLY A 740 4.30 15.39 31.63
N ASP A 741 3.30 15.64 30.79
CA ASP A 741 2.24 16.64 30.99
C ASP A 741 1.27 16.30 32.13
N GLN A 742 1.22 15.03 32.55
CA GLN A 742 0.38 14.60 33.68
C GLN A 742 1.08 14.80 35.04
N VAL A 743 2.40 14.98 35.05
CA VAL A 743 3.19 15.00 36.29
C VAL A 743 3.96 16.31 36.50
N LEU A 744 4.29 17.02 35.42
CA LEU A 744 4.97 18.33 35.44
C LEU A 744 4.00 19.49 35.22
N GLU A 745 4.42 20.69 35.63
CA GLU A 745 3.69 21.91 35.34
C GLU A 745 3.58 22.16 33.82
N PRO A 746 2.43 22.67 33.31
CA PRO A 746 2.20 22.81 31.87
C PRO A 746 3.25 23.63 31.12
N GLU A 747 3.73 24.73 31.72
CA GLU A 747 4.77 25.59 31.11
C GLU A 747 6.12 24.89 31.01
N VAL A 748 6.48 24.09 32.02
CA VAL A 748 7.71 23.30 32.05
C VAL A 748 7.66 22.23 30.97
N TYR A 749 6.57 21.46 30.92
CA TYR A 749 6.37 20.44 29.90
C TYR A 749 6.41 21.04 28.48
N ALA A 750 5.70 22.15 28.25
CA ALA A 750 5.65 22.80 26.93
C ALA A 750 7.05 23.22 26.45
N LYS A 751 7.89 23.75 27.34
CA LYS A 751 9.28 24.11 27.03
C LYS A 751 10.13 22.87 26.70
N ILE A 752 10.04 21.82 27.53
CA ILE A 752 10.77 20.56 27.30
C ILE A 752 10.35 19.95 25.96
N LYS A 753 9.06 19.91 25.67
CA LYS A 753 8.52 19.40 24.40
C LYS A 753 9.07 20.17 23.20
N ALA A 754 8.99 21.50 23.23
CA ALA A 754 9.50 22.33 22.15
C ALA A 754 11.01 22.11 21.92
N ASP A 755 11.81 22.12 22.99
CA ASP A 755 13.25 21.91 22.89
C ASP A 755 13.61 20.50 22.37
N THR A 756 12.91 19.47 22.85
CA THR A 756 13.14 18.07 22.48
C THR A 756 12.87 17.84 21.00
N LEU A 757 11.75 18.34 20.48
CA LEU A 757 11.35 18.18 19.07
C LEU A 757 12.40 18.74 18.10
N THR A 758 13.13 19.79 18.47
CA THR A 758 14.22 20.34 17.63
C THR A 758 15.51 19.51 17.66
N LYS A 759 15.71 18.68 18.68
CA LYS A 759 16.96 17.92 18.92
C LYS A 759 16.89 16.48 18.43
N VAL A 760 15.72 15.85 18.55
CA VAL A 760 15.49 14.44 18.21
C VAL A 760 15.99 14.09 16.80
N ARG A 761 16.72 12.98 16.70
CA ARG A 761 17.31 12.49 15.45
C ARG A 761 16.75 11.12 15.07
N GLY A 762 16.32 10.97 13.83
CA GLY A 762 15.84 9.67 13.36
C GLY A 762 15.22 9.71 11.98
N THR A 763 14.63 8.58 11.61
CA THR A 763 13.95 8.38 10.33
C THR A 763 12.74 7.48 10.57
N VAL A 764 11.59 7.87 10.07
CA VAL A 764 10.47 6.96 9.84
C VAL A 764 10.42 6.64 8.34
N GLN A 765 10.14 5.38 7.98
CA GLN A 765 10.11 4.98 6.58
C GLN A 765 8.95 5.63 5.83
N ALA A 766 7.71 5.34 6.26
CA ALA A 766 6.49 6.04 5.85
C ALA A 766 6.34 6.29 4.34
N ASP A 767 6.88 5.43 3.47
CA ASP A 767 6.75 5.58 2.03
C ASP A 767 5.54 4.77 1.57
N ILE A 768 4.41 5.46 1.41
CA ILE A 768 3.12 4.85 1.07
C ILE A 768 3.04 4.46 -0.41
N LEU A 769 3.77 5.15 -1.29
CA LEU A 769 3.70 4.86 -2.73
C LEU A 769 4.31 3.49 -3.04
N LYS A 770 5.41 3.11 -2.38
CA LYS A 770 5.96 1.75 -2.52
C LYS A 770 5.02 0.67 -1.96
N GLU A 771 4.14 1.01 -1.01
CA GLU A 771 3.22 0.04 -0.40
C GLU A 771 2.19 -0.41 -1.43
N ASP A 772 1.62 0.53 -2.17
CA ASP A 772 0.69 0.23 -3.27
C ASP A 772 1.39 -0.48 -4.44
N GLN A 773 2.67 -0.16 -4.69
CA GLN A 773 3.42 -0.73 -5.81
C GLN A 773 3.96 -2.14 -5.59
N ALA A 774 4.38 -2.48 -4.36
CA ALA A 774 5.14 -3.70 -4.11
C ALA A 774 4.97 -4.34 -2.73
N GLN A 775 4.92 -3.55 -1.65
CA GLN A 775 5.04 -4.10 -0.29
C GLN A 775 3.69 -4.49 0.35
N ASN A 776 2.56 -3.95 -0.15
CA ASN A 776 1.20 -4.36 0.21
C ASN A 776 0.89 -4.27 1.73
N THR A 777 1.51 -3.35 2.47
CA THR A 777 1.20 -3.07 3.89
C THR A 777 0.39 -1.77 4.08
N CYS A 778 -0.28 -1.30 3.03
CA CYS A 778 -1.18 -0.16 3.11
C CYS A 778 -2.48 -0.56 3.83
N ILE A 779 -2.77 0.06 4.97
CA ILE A 779 -3.96 -0.22 5.81
C ILE A 779 -5.07 0.82 5.66
N PHE A 780 -4.73 2.01 5.18
CA PHE A 780 -5.68 3.07 4.84
C PHE A 780 -5.68 3.27 3.32
N SER A 781 -6.62 4.07 2.80
CA SER A 781 -6.53 4.47 1.39
C SER A 781 -5.23 5.25 1.14
N THR A 782 -4.67 5.08 -0.06
CA THR A 782 -3.44 5.77 -0.48
C THR A 782 -3.57 7.29 -0.33
N GLU A 783 -4.73 7.86 -0.69
CA GLU A 783 -5.01 9.29 -0.55
C GLU A 783 -5.01 9.76 0.91
N PHE A 784 -5.67 9.01 1.80
CA PHE A 784 -5.68 9.34 3.24
C PHE A 784 -4.27 9.28 3.83
N SER A 785 -3.53 8.24 3.48
CA SER A 785 -2.16 8.05 3.96
C SER A 785 -1.22 9.16 3.47
N LEU A 786 -1.32 9.58 2.21
CA LEU A 786 -0.53 10.70 1.66
C LEU A 786 -0.90 12.04 2.32
N ARG A 787 -2.19 12.25 2.62
CA ARG A 787 -2.64 13.42 3.39
C ARG A 787 -2.01 13.41 4.80
N LEU A 788 -2.07 12.28 5.48
CA LEU A 788 -1.50 12.14 6.83
C LEU A 788 0.03 12.34 6.83
N MET A 789 0.73 11.86 5.80
CA MET A 789 2.16 12.17 5.60
C MET A 789 2.40 13.69 5.46
N GLY A 790 1.53 14.37 4.71
CA GLY A 790 1.54 15.84 4.58
C GLY A 790 1.33 16.54 5.93
N ASP A 791 0.39 16.07 6.74
CA ASP A 791 0.09 16.61 8.07
C ASP A 791 1.29 16.43 9.03
N VAL A 792 1.98 15.28 9.00
CA VAL A 792 3.22 15.04 9.76
C VAL A 792 4.32 16.01 9.32
N GLN A 793 4.51 16.20 8.01
CA GLN A 793 5.50 17.14 7.49
C GLN A 793 5.17 18.59 7.88
N GLN A 794 3.90 18.98 7.85
CA GLN A 794 3.45 20.30 8.30
C GLN A 794 3.68 20.49 9.80
N TYR A 795 3.42 19.46 10.61
CA TYR A 795 3.73 19.47 12.04
C TYR A 795 5.24 19.67 12.29
N PHE A 796 6.09 18.98 11.55
CA PHE A 796 7.55 19.12 11.65
C PHE A 796 8.01 20.54 11.33
N ILE A 797 7.45 21.17 10.29
CA ILE A 797 7.76 22.55 9.93
C ILE A 797 7.34 23.50 11.05
N ASN A 798 6.10 23.38 11.52
CA ASN A 798 5.52 24.26 12.54
C ASN A 798 6.27 24.19 13.88
N HIS A 799 6.86 23.04 14.21
CA HIS A 799 7.56 22.80 15.48
C HIS A 799 9.09 22.74 15.34
N GLY A 800 9.65 23.10 14.18
CA GLY A 800 11.10 23.17 13.99
C GLY A 800 11.83 21.82 14.05
N VAL A 801 11.15 20.71 13.74
CA VAL A 801 11.73 19.37 13.68
C VAL A 801 12.60 19.26 12.41
N ARG A 802 13.90 19.52 12.55
CA ARG A 802 14.85 19.57 11.42
C ARG A 802 15.78 18.36 11.31
N ASN A 803 15.80 17.52 12.34
CA ASN A 803 16.76 16.43 12.49
C ASN A 803 16.12 15.04 12.37
N PHE A 804 14.81 14.98 12.15
CA PHE A 804 14.06 13.75 11.93
C PHE A 804 13.51 13.71 10.51
N TYR A 805 13.77 12.62 9.80
CA TYR A 805 13.26 12.41 8.44
C TYR A 805 11.84 11.81 8.51
N SER A 806 10.85 12.56 8.01
CA SER A 806 9.44 12.18 7.98
C SER A 806 9.08 11.10 6.95
N VAL A 807 9.98 10.86 5.99
CA VAL A 807 9.82 9.86 4.93
C VAL A 807 11.20 9.37 4.48
N SER A 808 11.27 8.08 4.12
CA SER A 808 12.41 7.45 3.46
C SER A 808 11.91 6.72 2.21
N ILE A 809 11.93 7.42 1.08
CA ILE A 809 11.57 6.87 -0.24
C ILE A 809 12.45 5.65 -0.53
N SER A 810 11.85 4.49 -0.80
CA SER A 810 12.57 3.22 -0.84
C SER A 810 12.18 2.33 -2.02
N GLY A 811 13.17 2.04 -2.88
CA GLY A 811 13.04 1.06 -3.96
C GLY A 811 13.38 -0.39 -3.56
N TYR A 812 13.78 -0.66 -2.31
CA TYR A 812 14.25 -2.00 -1.90
C TYR A 812 13.16 -3.07 -2.11
N HIS A 813 11.96 -2.81 -1.59
CA HIS A 813 10.83 -3.74 -1.66
C HIS A 813 10.34 -3.96 -3.10
N ILE A 814 10.43 -2.94 -3.95
CA ILE A 814 10.11 -3.04 -5.38
C ILE A 814 11.08 -4.01 -6.08
N ALA A 815 12.38 -3.96 -5.75
CA ALA A 815 13.36 -4.90 -6.28
C ALA A 815 13.15 -6.33 -5.75
N GLU A 816 12.89 -6.50 -4.45
CA GLU A 816 12.61 -7.82 -3.87
C GLU A 816 11.31 -8.45 -4.44
N ALA A 817 10.34 -7.62 -4.84
CA ALA A 817 9.15 -8.08 -5.58
C ALA A 817 9.46 -8.54 -7.03
N GLY A 818 10.70 -8.36 -7.50
CA GLY A 818 11.19 -8.84 -8.79
C GLY A 818 11.51 -7.74 -9.81
N ALA A 819 11.46 -6.46 -9.44
CA ALA A 819 11.86 -5.38 -10.34
C ALA A 819 13.38 -5.40 -10.61
N ASN A 820 13.75 -5.14 -11.86
CA ASN A 820 15.17 -4.96 -12.21
C ASN A 820 15.71 -3.62 -11.68
N PRO A 821 17.05 -3.41 -11.64
CA PRO A 821 17.65 -2.20 -11.09
C PRO A 821 17.21 -0.89 -11.77
N ILE A 822 16.84 -0.91 -13.05
CA ILE A 822 16.36 0.29 -13.77
C ILE A 822 14.94 0.64 -13.29
N THR A 823 14.05 -0.35 -13.20
CA THR A 823 12.68 -0.17 -12.70
C THR A 823 12.64 0.17 -11.20
N GLN A 824 13.63 -0.27 -10.42
CA GLN A 824 13.78 0.13 -9.02
C GLN A 824 14.18 1.60 -8.86
N LEU A 825 15.08 2.08 -9.73
CA LEU A 825 15.63 3.42 -9.66
C LEU A 825 14.67 4.48 -10.25
N ALA A 826 13.93 4.11 -11.29
CA ALA A 826 12.92 4.94 -11.94
C ALA A 826 11.61 4.94 -11.15
#